data_AF-Q4CZ96-F1
#
_entry.id   AF-Q4CZ96-F1
#
_cell.length_a   1.000
_cell.length_b   1.000
_cell.length_c   1.000
_cell.angle_alpha   90.00
_cell.angle_beta   90.00
_cell.angle_gamma   90.00
#
_symmetry.space_group_name_H-M   'P 1'
#
loop_
_entity.id
_entity.type
_entity.pdbx_description
1 polymer ?
#
loop_
_entity_poly.entity_id
_entity_poly.type
_entity_poly.pdbx_seq_one_letter_code
_entity_poly.pdbx_strand_id
1 'polypeptide(L)'
;MLLRVAAVKAPRTHNRRCVTGSSGGRREGREGEPQRPNMSRRVFTSAAFFLVAMVCCVTGWAAAAEGKTRNTIDLFEGTPPISFGNWKELKAEGSKITSLRVPGLVKVGDDVFAVAEALCGEKDGAGSCPGIVSKHLNISDDSMDISTSDISLFCMQLVDTAANNFGTTEVLRPTTLVIGESVYMLLGKQSRTEQQVEGTNERGLLLVKGTVTVDGGSNKKIKWNETHVVRPEPKGESHSLTELIGCGGSGAVMDDGTLVFPMQAKGKDGTSVLLSMHFSKSENKWELSSTTPGNGCRDPTLVKWEDQYDERLFMMARCAGGYYDVYRSTENGVSWYTLGESINRVWGNSHNRTGYGVPSGFTTATIEGKEVMLITAPVYSKDNEGGKGRLHLWVTDNARVHDVGPISREGDYAAASSLLVKSEDELILLYEKRNGDRAYSLVAMRLTEQLERIKCAVKTWKELDDALGVPTEGLVGFLSSTLDGTAWRDEYLGVNATVGDGVTSTESGVTLKGSEAKWPVGDMGQTVPYYFTNNKFTLSATVVIHEVPEAGSSPVPLIGARLNDTASTVLFQLSYTSERNWNLTLHKMDFLVKPSGDVGNWETNTAIRVTVRKNNDDEWFVYANGRRIYETDEKEMAKHRNTDQFGPHRISHFFFGAGNKEDEGNSHVTVADVLLYNRILYRDDLGNLNARTVPIRHPAAEELHTAVEVTATEEEKQKVRQLTTSLADVEDPRIAQPTNSQSVRVLAGSESSAENAEDELRPRTAATNDTSVPGTNHSASEGSMSPKDRLALITDAKLILHDLRGDSTARVCVSRVLLRLLGLCALVAVL
;
A
#
# COMPACT_ATOMS: atom_id res chain seq x y z
N MET A 1 -17.00 7.52 -39.06
CA MET A 1 -16.35 8.85 -39.01
C MET A 1 -15.54 8.96 -37.73
N LEU A 2 -14.21 9.04 -37.81
CA LEU A 2 -13.33 9.13 -36.65
C LEU A 2 -13.38 10.55 -36.07
N LEU A 3 -14.03 10.70 -34.90
CA LEU A 3 -14.06 11.92 -34.11
C LEU A 3 -12.66 12.16 -33.51
N ARG A 4 -11.94 13.12 -34.10
CA ARG A 4 -10.71 13.71 -33.54
C ARG A 4 -11.07 14.52 -32.30
N VAL A 5 -10.83 13.98 -31.12
CA VAL A 5 -10.85 14.77 -29.87
C VAL A 5 -9.53 15.54 -29.79
N ALA A 6 -9.63 16.85 -29.94
CA ALA A 6 -8.52 17.78 -29.91
C ALA A 6 -7.89 17.86 -28.52
N ALA A 7 -6.59 17.63 -28.46
CA ALA A 7 -5.77 17.89 -27.28
C ALA A 7 -5.79 19.40 -26.95
N VAL A 8 -6.38 19.74 -25.82
CA VAL A 8 -6.41 21.10 -25.27
C VAL A 8 -5.00 21.48 -24.83
N LYS A 9 -4.37 22.41 -25.58
CA LYS A 9 -3.10 23.05 -25.20
C LYS A 9 -3.34 23.95 -23.99
N ALA A 10 -2.78 23.59 -22.83
CA ALA A 10 -2.71 24.48 -21.67
C ALA A 10 -1.75 25.67 -21.95
N PRO A 11 -2.00 26.86 -21.35
CA PRO A 11 -1.44 28.12 -21.82
C PRO A 11 -0.01 28.35 -21.32
N ARG A 12 0.88 28.72 -22.23
CA ARG A 12 2.24 29.20 -21.94
C ARG A 12 2.18 30.61 -21.34
N THR A 13 2.37 30.73 -20.03
CA THR A 13 2.65 32.00 -19.37
C THR A 13 4.15 32.31 -19.45
N HIS A 14 4.57 32.87 -20.59
CA HIS A 14 5.86 33.55 -20.69
C HIS A 14 5.79 34.88 -19.95
N ASN A 15 6.06 34.88 -18.64
CA ASN A 15 6.38 36.10 -17.92
C ASN A 15 7.87 36.40 -18.04
N ARG A 16 8.17 37.24 -19.03
CA ARG A 16 9.38 38.04 -19.14
C ARG A 16 9.58 38.82 -17.83
N ARG A 17 10.67 38.58 -17.10
CA ARG A 17 11.24 39.62 -16.24
C ARG A 17 12.74 39.69 -16.43
N CYS A 18 13.16 40.95 -16.54
CA CYS A 18 14.38 41.41 -17.15
C CYS A 18 15.61 41.02 -16.35
N VAL A 19 16.65 40.70 -17.13
CA VAL A 19 18.05 40.69 -16.74
C VAL A 19 18.41 42.07 -16.18
N THR A 20 18.62 42.17 -14.88
CA THR A 20 19.46 43.21 -14.30
C THR A 20 20.87 42.64 -14.19
N GLY A 21 21.67 42.95 -15.21
CA GLY A 21 23.12 42.88 -15.11
C GLY A 21 23.62 43.95 -14.15
N SER A 22 24.51 43.57 -13.24
CA SER A 22 25.48 44.50 -12.67
C SER A 22 26.84 43.85 -12.76
N SER A 23 27.61 44.39 -13.68
CA SER A 23 29.02 44.17 -13.90
C SER A 23 29.85 44.87 -12.83
N GLY A 24 30.91 44.20 -12.38
CA GLY A 24 32.21 44.82 -12.14
C GLY A 24 32.38 45.61 -10.84
N GLY A 25 33.31 45.16 -10.01
CA GLY A 25 33.73 45.94 -8.84
C GLY A 25 34.73 45.26 -7.94
N ARG A 26 35.84 44.77 -8.50
CA ARG A 26 37.04 44.35 -7.76
C ARG A 26 37.57 45.52 -6.93
N ARG A 27 37.62 45.40 -5.60
CA ARG A 27 38.48 46.22 -4.73
C ARG A 27 39.15 45.35 -3.67
N GLU A 28 40.46 45.25 -3.85
CA GLU A 28 41.47 44.88 -2.86
C GLU A 28 41.54 45.88 -1.70
N GLY A 29 42.14 45.44 -0.58
CA GLY A 29 42.69 46.29 0.48
C GLY A 29 41.90 46.16 1.79
N ARG A 30 42.21 45.22 2.69
CA ARG A 30 43.39 45.10 3.58
C ARG A 30 43.37 46.11 4.73
N GLU A 31 42.80 45.68 5.85
CA GLU A 31 43.02 46.08 7.24
C GLU A 31 42.44 44.90 8.04
N GLY A 32 43.03 44.31 9.07
CA GLY A 32 44.12 44.62 9.97
C GLY A 32 43.86 43.69 11.15
N GLU A 33 44.86 42.86 11.47
CA GLU A 33 44.85 41.82 12.50
C GLU A 33 44.34 42.28 13.88
N PRO A 34 43.67 41.39 14.63
CA PRO A 34 44.28 41.02 15.90
C PRO A 34 44.31 39.51 16.12
N GLN A 35 45.53 38.99 16.32
CA GLN A 35 45.84 37.66 16.81
C GLN A 35 45.54 37.57 18.31
N ARG A 36 44.73 36.61 18.75
CA ARG A 36 44.56 36.25 20.18
C ARG A 36 43.89 34.88 20.34
N PRO A 37 44.10 34.20 21.47
CA PRO A 37 45.28 33.42 21.80
C PRO A 37 44.99 31.92 21.81
N ASN A 38 46.04 31.10 21.85
CA ASN A 38 45.99 29.64 21.98
C ASN A 38 45.01 29.20 23.08
N MET A 39 43.82 28.75 22.69
CA MET A 39 42.92 28.05 23.60
C MET A 39 43.43 26.61 23.73
N SER A 40 43.99 26.31 24.90
CA SER A 40 44.28 24.96 25.34
C SER A 40 43.08 24.06 25.05
N ARG A 41 43.29 22.98 24.29
CA ARG A 41 42.34 21.87 24.20
C ARG A 41 42.20 21.28 25.60
N ARG A 42 41.30 21.85 26.41
CA ARG A 42 40.80 21.16 27.60
C ARG A 42 40.06 19.96 27.07
N VAL A 43 40.68 18.82 27.27
CA VAL A 43 40.09 17.49 27.20
C VAL A 43 38.73 17.60 27.87
N PHE A 44 37.65 17.53 27.09
CA PHE A 44 36.33 17.28 27.66
C PHE A 44 36.43 15.88 28.27
N THR A 45 36.75 15.83 29.56
CA THR A 45 36.56 14.65 30.39
C THR A 45 35.09 14.29 30.24
N SER A 46 34.84 13.20 29.54
CA SER A 46 33.54 12.61 29.21
C SER A 46 32.70 12.17 30.43
N ALA A 47 33.07 12.59 31.64
CA ALA A 47 32.39 12.22 32.87
C ALA A 47 31.07 12.99 33.12
N ALA A 48 30.81 14.11 32.44
CA ALA A 48 29.57 14.86 32.64
C ALA A 48 28.40 14.39 31.75
N PHE A 49 28.66 13.68 30.64
CA PHE A 49 27.58 13.15 29.78
C PHE A 49 27.14 11.73 30.16
N PHE A 50 27.92 11.00 30.97
CA PHE A 50 27.48 9.71 31.52
C PHE A 50 26.60 9.81 32.76
N LEU A 51 26.49 10.98 33.39
CA LEU A 51 25.57 11.18 34.52
C LEU A 51 24.10 11.32 34.10
N VAL A 52 23.81 11.68 32.84
CA VAL A 52 22.43 11.70 32.32
C VAL A 52 22.01 10.34 31.76
N ALA A 53 22.96 9.47 31.39
CA ALA A 53 22.68 8.15 30.84
C ALA A 53 22.64 7.01 31.88
N MET A 54 22.95 7.27 33.16
CA MET A 54 23.08 6.18 34.15
C MET A 54 22.39 6.43 35.51
N VAL A 55 21.31 7.24 35.55
CA VAL A 55 20.52 7.45 36.79
C VAL A 55 19.01 7.16 36.63
N CYS A 56 18.54 6.65 35.50
CA CYS A 56 17.11 6.28 35.37
C CYS A 56 16.87 4.83 34.94
N CYS A 57 17.80 3.92 35.28
CA CYS A 57 17.52 2.49 35.32
C CYS A 57 17.53 2.02 36.78
N VAL A 58 16.46 1.33 37.15
CA VAL A 58 16.25 0.53 38.38
C VAL A 58 15.34 1.18 39.45
N THR A 59 14.19 0.51 39.60
CA THR A 59 13.14 0.57 40.64
C THR A 59 12.12 1.71 40.62
N GLY A 60 11.09 1.48 39.82
CA GLY A 60 9.74 1.99 40.08
C GLY A 60 8.74 0.98 39.56
N TRP A 61 8.61 -0.16 40.26
CA TRP A 61 7.51 -1.11 40.09
C TRP A 61 6.22 -0.39 40.54
N ALA A 62 5.73 0.52 39.69
CA ALA A 62 4.42 1.09 39.87
C ALA A 62 3.44 -0.01 39.49
N ALA A 63 2.64 -0.39 40.48
CA ALA A 63 1.52 -1.30 40.34
C ALA A 63 0.78 -1.05 39.03
N ALA A 64 0.34 -2.14 38.40
CA ALA A 64 -0.61 -2.12 37.30
C ALA A 64 -1.60 -0.99 37.56
N ALA A 65 -1.50 0.07 36.75
CA ALA A 65 -2.55 1.06 36.70
C ALA A 65 -3.76 0.26 36.24
N GLU A 66 -4.57 -0.14 37.22
CA GLU A 66 -5.94 -0.62 37.06
C GLU A 66 -6.52 0.20 35.92
N GLY A 67 -6.94 -0.54 34.88
CA GLY A 67 -7.15 -0.01 33.55
C GLY A 67 -7.76 1.37 33.64
N LYS A 68 -7.10 2.36 33.02
CA LYS A 68 -7.78 3.59 32.61
C LYS A 68 -9.07 3.09 31.99
N THR A 69 -10.17 3.18 32.73
CA THR A 69 -11.51 3.07 32.20
C THR A 69 -11.44 3.97 31.00
N ARG A 70 -11.45 3.40 29.78
CA ARG A 70 -11.51 4.18 28.55
C ARG A 70 -12.64 5.15 28.82
N ASN A 71 -12.30 6.40 29.11
CA ASN A 71 -13.25 7.38 29.62
C ASN A 71 -14.46 7.31 28.69
N THR A 72 -15.66 7.37 29.25
CA THR A 72 -16.91 7.35 28.50
C THR A 72 -16.88 8.47 27.47
N ILE A 73 -16.32 8.20 26.28
CA ILE A 73 -16.29 9.13 25.16
C ILE A 73 -17.69 9.06 24.60
N ASP A 74 -18.44 10.14 24.80
CA ASP A 74 -19.68 10.31 24.08
C ASP A 74 -19.37 10.76 22.65
N LEU A 75 -19.34 9.81 21.74
CA LEU A 75 -19.10 10.08 20.31
C LEU A 75 -20.22 10.86 19.64
N PHE A 76 -21.33 11.00 20.34
CA PHE A 76 -22.45 11.80 19.92
C PHE A 76 -22.36 13.25 20.42
N GLU A 77 -21.36 13.59 21.24
CA GLU A 77 -21.13 14.95 21.68
C GLU A 77 -20.94 15.88 20.47
N GLY A 78 -21.68 17.00 20.45
CA GLY A 78 -21.70 17.94 19.32
C GLY A 78 -22.51 17.50 18.09
N THR A 79 -23.08 16.29 18.08
CA THR A 79 -23.90 15.78 16.96
C THR A 79 -25.39 15.74 17.35
N PRO A 80 -26.31 16.28 16.53
CA PRO A 80 -27.72 16.27 16.87
C PRO A 80 -28.31 14.85 16.72
N PRO A 81 -29.07 14.35 17.72
CA PRO A 81 -29.77 13.09 17.61
C PRO A 81 -30.87 13.17 16.55
N ILE A 82 -31.07 12.07 15.82
CA ILE A 82 -32.29 11.82 15.07
C ILE A 82 -33.28 11.16 16.03
N SER A 83 -34.55 11.60 16.03
CA SER A 83 -35.58 11.01 16.88
C SER A 83 -35.64 9.48 16.72
N PHE A 84 -35.57 8.78 17.86
CA PHE A 84 -35.43 7.31 18.02
C PHE A 84 -36.45 6.44 17.26
N GLY A 85 -37.55 7.01 16.75
CA GLY A 85 -38.66 6.27 16.15
C GLY A 85 -38.40 5.69 14.75
N ASN A 86 -37.20 5.88 14.19
CA ASN A 86 -37.00 5.64 12.76
C ASN A 86 -36.47 4.25 12.42
N TRP A 87 -35.88 3.47 13.32
CA TRP A 87 -35.46 2.11 12.94
C TRP A 87 -36.61 1.12 13.09
N LYS A 88 -37.08 0.55 11.99
CA LYS A 88 -38.05 -0.57 12.00
C LYS A 88 -37.41 -1.85 11.51
N GLU A 89 -37.72 -2.94 12.19
CA GLU A 89 -37.44 -4.28 11.70
C GLU A 89 -38.32 -4.57 10.47
N LEU A 90 -37.70 -5.13 9.44
CA LEU A 90 -38.40 -5.62 8.26
C LEU A 90 -39.22 -6.86 8.64
N LYS A 91 -40.52 -6.70 8.85
CA LYS A 91 -41.43 -7.84 9.06
C LYS A 91 -41.75 -8.52 7.72
N ALA A 92 -41.84 -9.85 7.73
CA ALA A 92 -42.10 -10.68 6.55
C ALA A 92 -43.45 -10.45 5.84
N GLU A 93 -44.28 -9.50 6.31
CA GLU A 93 -45.63 -9.21 5.78
C GLU A 93 -45.65 -8.51 4.40
N GLY A 94 -44.60 -8.63 3.59
CA GLY A 94 -44.68 -8.27 2.18
C GLY A 94 -43.42 -7.77 1.52
N SER A 95 -42.42 -7.41 2.31
CA SER A 95 -41.11 -7.02 1.78
C SER A 95 -40.12 -8.17 1.90
N LYS A 96 -39.22 -8.30 0.94
CA LYS A 96 -38.19 -9.35 0.93
C LYS A 96 -36.82 -8.74 0.65
N ILE A 97 -35.78 -9.31 1.25
CA ILE A 97 -34.40 -8.98 0.90
C ILE A 97 -34.12 -9.58 -0.48
N THR A 98 -33.58 -8.76 -1.38
CA THR A 98 -33.30 -9.12 -2.78
C THR A 98 -31.80 -9.16 -3.08
N SER A 99 -30.98 -8.50 -2.26
CA SER A 99 -29.53 -8.43 -2.44
C SER A 99 -28.83 -8.07 -1.13
N LEU A 100 -27.64 -8.62 -0.92
CA LEU A 100 -26.75 -8.34 0.21
C LEU A 100 -25.40 -7.86 -0.31
N ARG A 101 -24.95 -6.69 0.14
CA ARG A 101 -23.75 -5.99 -0.36
C ARG A 101 -22.94 -5.38 0.78
N VAL A 102 -21.71 -4.99 0.49
CA VAL A 102 -20.76 -4.32 1.39
C VAL A 102 -20.58 -5.11 2.69
N PRO A 103 -20.04 -6.35 2.62
CA PRO A 103 -19.89 -7.21 3.78
C PRO A 103 -18.89 -6.62 4.77
N GLY A 104 -19.26 -6.62 6.04
CA GLY A 104 -18.38 -6.34 7.16
C GLY A 104 -18.52 -7.42 8.23
N LEU A 105 -17.45 -7.63 8.98
CA LEU A 105 -17.40 -8.56 10.11
C LEU A 105 -17.18 -7.77 11.40
N VAL A 106 -17.98 -8.09 12.42
CA VAL A 106 -17.99 -7.40 13.70
C VAL A 106 -17.85 -8.44 14.82
N LYS A 107 -16.83 -8.30 15.67
CA LYS A 107 -16.64 -9.13 16.87
C LYS A 107 -17.02 -8.34 18.12
N VAL A 108 -17.98 -8.84 18.90
CA VAL A 108 -18.36 -8.26 20.21
C VAL A 108 -18.26 -9.35 21.27
N GLY A 109 -17.28 -9.23 22.17
CA GLY A 109 -16.91 -10.36 23.03
C GLY A 109 -16.44 -11.54 22.17
N ASP A 110 -17.05 -12.71 22.35
CA ASP A 110 -16.76 -13.91 21.54
C ASP A 110 -17.68 -14.05 20.32
N ASP A 111 -18.73 -13.23 20.23
CA ASP A 111 -19.73 -13.30 19.18
C ASP A 111 -19.26 -12.58 17.93
N VAL A 112 -19.43 -13.22 16.78
CA VAL A 112 -19.14 -12.62 15.47
C VAL A 112 -20.42 -12.43 14.69
N PHE A 113 -20.55 -11.25 14.07
CA PHE A 113 -21.68 -10.87 13.24
C PHE A 113 -21.21 -10.50 11.84
N ALA A 114 -21.96 -10.95 10.83
CA ALA A 114 -21.94 -10.33 9.51
C ALA A 114 -22.86 -9.11 9.53
N VAL A 115 -22.37 -7.98 9.02
CA VAL A 115 -23.15 -6.77 8.78
C VAL A 115 -23.06 -6.44 7.30
N ALA A 116 -24.19 -6.13 6.66
CA ALA A 116 -24.22 -5.82 5.23
C ALA A 116 -25.37 -4.87 4.87
N GLU A 117 -25.20 -4.16 3.77
CA GLU A 117 -26.27 -3.43 3.10
C GLU A 117 -27.24 -4.42 2.45
N ALA A 118 -28.52 -4.26 2.75
CA ALA A 118 -29.60 -5.07 2.20
C ALA A 118 -30.47 -4.22 1.27
N LEU A 119 -30.77 -4.76 0.09
CA LEU A 119 -31.75 -4.17 -0.82
C LEU A 119 -33.10 -4.87 -0.61
N CYS A 120 -34.11 -4.15 -0.13
CA CYS A 120 -35.41 -4.73 0.21
C CYS A 120 -36.44 -4.35 -0.85
N GLY A 121 -36.96 -5.33 -1.58
CA GLY A 121 -38.03 -5.11 -2.57
C GLY A 121 -39.41 -5.14 -1.92
N GLU A 122 -40.31 -4.27 -2.37
CA GLU A 122 -41.72 -4.31 -2.02
C GLU A 122 -42.48 -5.41 -2.77
N LYS A 123 -43.59 -5.89 -2.18
CA LYS A 123 -44.46 -6.96 -2.69
C LYS A 123 -44.93 -6.72 -4.13
N ASP A 124 -45.24 -5.47 -4.46
CA ASP A 124 -45.81 -5.07 -5.75
C ASP A 124 -44.73 -4.79 -6.81
N GLY A 125 -43.44 -4.95 -6.47
CA GLY A 125 -42.31 -4.64 -7.35
C GLY A 125 -42.12 -3.16 -7.65
N ALA A 126 -42.93 -2.28 -7.04
CA ALA A 126 -42.96 -0.84 -7.31
C ALA A 126 -41.77 -0.08 -6.72
N GLY A 127 -41.18 -0.57 -5.64
CA GLY A 127 -40.13 0.11 -4.88
C GLY A 127 -39.09 -0.84 -4.30
N SER A 128 -37.90 -0.27 -4.04
CA SER A 128 -36.81 -0.95 -3.36
C SER A 128 -36.20 -0.01 -2.33
N CYS A 129 -36.18 -0.38 -1.06
CA CYS A 129 -35.63 0.43 0.01
C CYS A 129 -34.34 -0.19 0.56
N PRO A 130 -33.32 0.63 0.86
CA PRO A 130 -32.10 0.14 1.48
C PRO A 130 -32.35 -0.18 2.96
N GLY A 131 -31.64 -1.17 3.48
CA GLY A 131 -31.64 -1.56 4.89
C GLY A 131 -30.28 -2.08 5.31
N ILE A 132 -30.11 -2.31 6.60
CA ILE A 132 -28.91 -2.92 7.17
C ILE A 132 -29.30 -4.26 7.76
N VAL A 133 -28.61 -5.31 7.32
CA VAL A 133 -28.78 -6.65 7.89
C VAL A 133 -27.66 -6.95 8.88
N SER A 134 -28.00 -7.69 9.92
CA SER A 134 -27.04 -8.36 10.78
C SER A 134 -27.38 -9.85 10.91
N LYS A 135 -26.35 -10.69 11.02
CA LYS A 135 -26.49 -12.12 11.27
C LYS A 135 -25.39 -12.59 12.22
N HIS A 136 -25.76 -13.26 13.29
CA HIS A 136 -24.80 -13.96 14.16
C HIS A 136 -24.20 -15.15 13.42
N LEU A 137 -22.87 -15.26 13.41
CA LEU A 137 -22.13 -16.30 12.71
C LEU A 137 -21.74 -17.43 13.66
N ASN A 138 -22.49 -18.53 13.60
CA ASN A 138 -22.13 -19.81 14.18
C ASN A 138 -21.70 -20.77 13.06
N ILE A 139 -20.52 -20.54 12.49
CA ILE A 139 -19.98 -21.41 11.44
C ILE A 139 -19.52 -22.69 12.15
N SER A 140 -20.23 -23.80 11.97
CA SER A 140 -19.90 -25.11 12.55
C SER A 140 -19.02 -25.95 11.61
N ASP A 141 -19.29 -25.85 10.30
CA ASP A 141 -18.49 -26.43 9.21
C ASP A 141 -17.51 -25.39 8.63
N ASP A 142 -16.83 -25.71 7.54
CA ASP A 142 -15.82 -24.82 6.95
C ASP A 142 -16.42 -23.60 6.23
N SER A 143 -17.69 -23.68 5.83
CA SER A 143 -18.40 -22.58 5.15
C SER A 143 -19.88 -22.51 5.50
N MET A 144 -20.47 -21.33 5.33
CA MET A 144 -21.88 -21.06 5.56
C MET A 144 -22.42 -20.11 4.47
N ASP A 145 -23.39 -20.57 3.68
CA ASP A 145 -24.14 -19.72 2.76
C ASP A 145 -25.16 -18.86 3.52
N ILE A 146 -25.22 -17.57 3.16
CA ILE A 146 -26.15 -16.61 3.72
C ILE A 146 -27.01 -16.08 2.57
N SER A 147 -28.12 -16.76 2.32
CA SER A 147 -29.10 -16.40 1.30
C SER A 147 -29.96 -15.22 1.75
N THR A 148 -30.50 -14.45 0.80
CA THR A 148 -31.44 -13.35 1.09
C THR A 148 -32.75 -13.82 1.74
N SER A 149 -33.07 -15.11 1.65
CA SER A 149 -34.25 -15.73 2.28
C SER A 149 -33.95 -16.35 3.65
N ASP A 150 -32.74 -16.19 4.16
CA ASP A 150 -32.35 -16.73 5.46
C ASP A 150 -33.15 -16.05 6.59
N ILE A 151 -33.94 -16.86 7.31
CA ILE A 151 -34.84 -16.40 8.37
C ILE A 151 -34.11 -15.82 9.58
N SER A 152 -32.81 -16.10 9.73
CA SER A 152 -31.99 -15.57 10.82
C SER A 152 -31.40 -14.18 10.51
N LEU A 153 -31.64 -13.65 9.30
CA LEU A 153 -31.26 -12.29 8.95
C LEU A 153 -32.13 -11.28 9.70
N PHE A 154 -31.50 -10.45 10.52
CA PHE A 154 -32.16 -9.33 11.16
C PHE A 154 -31.92 -8.06 10.35
N CYS A 155 -32.93 -7.65 9.58
CA CYS A 155 -32.87 -6.46 8.73
C CYS A 155 -33.59 -5.29 9.40
N MET A 156 -32.87 -4.19 9.58
CA MET A 156 -33.42 -2.93 10.08
C MET A 156 -33.40 -1.89 8.95
N GLN A 157 -34.48 -1.14 8.85
CA GLN A 157 -34.65 -0.04 7.90
C GLN A 157 -34.82 1.27 8.65
N LEU A 158 -34.26 2.32 8.08
CA LEU A 158 -34.51 3.67 8.54
C LEU A 158 -35.79 4.16 7.88
N VAL A 159 -36.77 4.52 8.70
CA VAL A 159 -38.13 4.88 8.31
C VAL A 159 -38.19 6.35 7.99
N ASP A 160 -38.94 6.65 6.93
CA ASP A 160 -39.19 8.00 6.51
C ASP A 160 -39.93 8.82 7.58
N THR A 161 -39.40 9.99 7.88
CA THR A 161 -40.14 11.08 8.55
C THR A 161 -40.14 12.29 7.63
N ALA A 162 -41.01 13.28 7.86
CA ALA A 162 -40.97 14.54 7.12
C ALA A 162 -39.58 15.24 7.15
N ALA A 163 -38.73 14.90 8.13
CA ALA A 163 -37.35 15.35 8.25
C ALA A 163 -36.30 14.41 7.58
N ASN A 164 -36.68 13.17 7.25
CA ASN A 164 -35.82 12.10 6.75
C ASN A 164 -36.53 11.29 5.64
N ASN A 165 -36.64 11.79 4.41
CA ASN A 165 -37.03 10.93 3.29
C ASN A 165 -35.80 10.09 2.87
N PHE A 166 -35.64 8.87 3.38
CA PHE A 166 -34.76 7.84 2.86
C PHE A 166 -35.35 7.31 1.56
N GLY A 167 -35.06 8.01 0.47
CA GLY A 167 -35.50 7.56 -0.85
C GLY A 167 -34.94 6.18 -1.21
N THR A 168 -35.61 5.50 -2.15
CA THR A 168 -35.19 4.23 -2.76
C THR A 168 -33.81 4.27 -3.45
N THR A 169 -33.20 5.46 -3.53
CA THR A 169 -31.97 5.73 -4.24
C THR A 169 -30.76 5.89 -3.33
N GLU A 170 -30.88 5.67 -2.02
CA GLU A 170 -29.79 5.90 -1.09
C GLU A 170 -28.72 4.79 -1.08
N VAL A 171 -27.44 5.20 -0.96
CA VAL A 171 -26.27 4.32 -0.79
C VAL A 171 -25.82 4.37 0.66
N LEU A 172 -25.89 3.24 1.37
CA LEU A 172 -25.64 3.19 2.82
C LEU A 172 -24.17 2.88 3.18
N ARG A 173 -23.58 1.83 2.57
CA ARG A 173 -22.18 1.41 2.79
C ARG A 173 -21.77 1.34 4.28
N PRO A 174 -22.32 0.38 5.05
CA PRO A 174 -22.07 0.26 6.47
C PRO A 174 -20.59 0.06 6.79
N THR A 175 -20.00 1.03 7.48
CA THR A 175 -18.61 0.96 7.95
C THR A 175 -18.62 0.84 9.47
N THR A 176 -18.15 -0.29 10.00
CA THR A 176 -18.40 -0.69 11.39
C THR A 176 -17.18 -0.51 12.30
N LEU A 177 -17.41 -0.39 13.60
CA LEU A 177 -16.37 -0.24 14.62
C LEU A 177 -16.91 -0.76 15.95
N VAL A 178 -16.08 -1.40 16.78
CA VAL A 178 -16.49 -1.93 18.09
C VAL A 178 -15.74 -1.21 19.21
N ILE A 179 -16.48 -0.79 20.23
CA ILE A 179 -15.92 -0.22 21.46
C ILE A 179 -16.64 -0.84 22.65
N GLY A 180 -15.90 -1.63 23.43
CA GLY A 180 -16.48 -2.41 24.52
C GLY A 180 -17.56 -3.35 23.98
N GLU A 181 -18.78 -3.23 24.49
CA GLU A 181 -19.95 -4.03 24.08
C GLU A 181 -20.83 -3.32 23.03
N SER A 182 -20.44 -2.12 22.59
CA SER A 182 -21.21 -1.34 21.62
C SER A 182 -20.61 -1.44 20.22
N VAL A 183 -21.48 -1.54 19.23
CA VAL A 183 -21.13 -1.49 17.81
C VAL A 183 -21.52 -0.11 17.29
N TYR A 184 -20.56 0.58 16.67
CA TYR A 184 -20.77 1.82 15.95
C TYR A 184 -20.74 1.56 14.45
N MET A 185 -21.57 2.28 13.71
CA MET A 185 -21.67 2.14 12.27
C MET A 185 -21.86 3.50 11.62
N LEU A 186 -20.98 3.84 10.69
CA LEU A 186 -21.10 5.01 9.84
C LEU A 186 -21.89 4.64 8.58
N LEU A 187 -22.93 5.43 8.27
CA LEU A 187 -23.73 5.30 7.05
C LEU A 187 -23.67 6.57 6.21
N GLY A 188 -23.60 6.38 4.90
CA GLY A 188 -23.83 7.42 3.91
C GLY A 188 -25.31 7.71 3.73
N LYS A 189 -25.66 8.99 3.56
CA LYS A 189 -26.96 9.41 3.05
C LYS A 189 -26.78 10.04 1.68
N GLN A 190 -26.69 9.22 0.63
CA GLN A 190 -26.48 9.73 -0.73
C GLN A 190 -27.53 9.20 -1.71
N SER A 191 -28.38 10.07 -2.25
CA SER A 191 -29.32 9.71 -3.31
C SER A 191 -28.61 9.57 -4.67
N ARG A 192 -29.00 8.58 -5.48
CA ARG A 192 -28.51 8.43 -6.87
C ARG A 192 -29.00 9.52 -7.84
N THR A 193 -30.05 10.28 -7.52
CA THR A 193 -30.82 11.08 -8.50
C THR A 193 -30.71 12.60 -8.38
N GLU A 194 -30.18 13.15 -7.27
CA GLU A 194 -30.17 14.59 -7.04
C GLU A 194 -28.75 15.18 -7.03
N GLN A 195 -28.61 16.41 -7.53
CA GLN A 195 -27.35 17.13 -7.69
C GLN A 195 -26.95 17.78 -6.34
N GLN A 196 -25.69 17.60 -5.91
CA GLN A 196 -25.18 18.17 -4.65
C GLN A 196 -24.63 19.59 -4.80
N VAL A 197 -24.70 20.37 -3.70
CA VAL A 197 -24.20 21.74 -3.61
C VAL A 197 -22.82 21.76 -2.92
N GLU A 198 -21.87 22.47 -3.53
CA GLU A 198 -20.46 22.57 -3.11
C GLU A 198 -20.30 23.05 -1.65
N GLY A 199 -19.39 22.43 -0.89
CA GLY A 199 -19.07 22.81 0.49
C GLY A 199 -20.16 22.51 1.53
N THR A 200 -21.31 21.98 1.09
CA THR A 200 -22.40 21.62 1.98
C THR A 200 -22.54 20.09 2.05
N ASN A 201 -22.33 19.51 3.23
CA ASN A 201 -22.74 18.13 3.51
C ASN A 201 -24.27 18.07 3.74
N GLU A 202 -25.06 18.69 2.85
CA GLU A 202 -26.52 18.86 2.97
C GLU A 202 -27.25 17.53 3.18
N ARG A 203 -26.68 16.42 2.68
CA ARG A 203 -27.12 15.06 3.01
C ARG A 203 -26.09 14.42 3.95
N GLY A 204 -26.46 14.33 5.21
CA GLY A 204 -25.53 14.06 6.31
C GLY A 204 -25.07 12.60 6.42
N LEU A 205 -23.85 12.42 6.91
CA LEU A 205 -23.40 11.12 7.43
C LEU A 205 -24.21 10.78 8.68
N LEU A 206 -24.50 9.50 8.88
CA LEU A 206 -25.16 9.04 10.09
C LEU A 206 -24.21 8.17 10.89
N LEU A 207 -24.05 8.49 12.18
CA LEU A 207 -23.39 7.59 13.13
C LEU A 207 -24.46 6.88 13.93
N VAL A 208 -24.46 5.55 13.86
CA VAL A 208 -25.41 4.67 14.50
C VAL A 208 -24.70 3.89 15.60
N LYS A 209 -25.32 3.78 16.77
CA LYS A 209 -24.86 2.91 17.86
C LYS A 209 -25.84 1.75 18.05
N GLY A 210 -25.30 0.55 18.17
CA GLY A 210 -26.06 -0.66 18.44
C GLY A 210 -25.45 -1.50 19.55
N THR A 211 -26.25 -2.42 20.07
CA THR A 211 -25.87 -3.38 21.12
C THR A 211 -26.32 -4.78 20.74
N VAL A 212 -25.56 -5.79 21.17
CA VAL A 212 -25.97 -7.19 21.01
C VAL A 212 -27.14 -7.48 21.94
N THR A 213 -28.17 -8.11 21.40
CA THR A 213 -29.36 -8.56 22.13
C THR A 213 -29.62 -10.03 21.81
N VAL A 214 -30.19 -10.76 22.76
CA VAL A 214 -30.64 -12.14 22.55
C VAL A 214 -32.14 -12.11 22.36
N ASP A 215 -32.60 -12.49 21.16
CA ASP A 215 -34.02 -12.72 20.91
C ASP A 215 -34.32 -14.20 21.18
N GLY A 216 -35.48 -14.48 21.80
CA GLY A 216 -35.80 -15.75 22.47
C GLY A 216 -35.05 -17.00 21.95
N GLY A 217 -34.31 -17.68 22.85
CA GLY A 217 -33.45 -18.81 22.51
C GLY A 217 -31.96 -18.41 22.45
N SER A 218 -31.21 -18.96 21.49
CA SER A 218 -29.77 -18.69 21.28
C SER A 218 -29.49 -17.69 20.14
N ASN A 219 -30.52 -17.01 19.62
CA ASN A 219 -30.39 -16.14 18.46
C ASN A 219 -29.97 -14.73 18.88
N LYS A 220 -28.69 -14.44 18.72
CA LYS A 220 -28.13 -13.10 18.97
C LYS A 220 -28.33 -12.21 17.76
N LYS A 221 -28.62 -10.93 17.99
CA LYS A 221 -28.78 -9.92 16.94
C LYS A 221 -28.30 -8.55 17.40
N ILE A 222 -27.86 -7.71 16.46
CA ILE A 222 -27.47 -6.33 16.74
C ILE A 222 -28.70 -5.45 16.64
N LYS A 223 -29.11 -4.84 17.75
CA LYS A 223 -30.18 -3.84 17.78
C LYS A 223 -29.56 -2.46 17.65
N TRP A 224 -29.93 -1.71 16.62
CA TRP A 224 -29.56 -0.30 16.46
C TRP A 224 -30.41 0.56 17.41
N ASN A 225 -29.75 1.24 18.33
CA ASN A 225 -30.39 1.96 19.43
C ASN A 225 -30.48 3.45 19.13
N GLU A 226 -29.36 4.06 18.73
CA GLU A 226 -29.20 5.52 18.69
C GLU A 226 -28.59 5.96 17.36
N THR A 227 -28.98 7.13 16.84
CA THR A 227 -28.52 7.61 15.53
C THR A 227 -28.38 9.13 15.54
N HIS A 228 -27.22 9.61 15.10
CA HIS A 228 -26.89 11.02 15.05
C HIS A 228 -26.43 11.43 13.66
N VAL A 229 -26.67 12.70 13.31
CA VAL A 229 -26.11 13.28 12.09
C VAL A 229 -24.69 13.76 12.39
N VAL A 230 -23.71 13.28 11.62
CA VAL A 230 -22.32 13.72 11.70
C VAL A 230 -22.04 14.69 10.56
N ARG A 231 -21.45 15.83 10.91
CA ARG A 231 -20.91 16.82 9.97
C ARG A 231 -19.45 17.06 10.30
N PRO A 232 -18.53 16.33 9.67
CA PRO A 232 -17.12 16.51 9.98
C PRO A 232 -16.63 17.86 9.46
N GLU A 233 -15.76 18.50 10.23
CA GLU A 233 -15.12 19.75 9.84
C GLU A 233 -14.08 19.48 8.74
N PRO A 234 -14.18 20.11 7.57
CA PRO A 234 -13.15 19.99 6.55
C PRO A 234 -11.85 20.66 7.00
N LYS A 235 -10.73 20.04 6.64
CA LYS A 235 -9.36 20.58 6.79
C LYS A 235 -8.61 20.51 5.46
N GLY A 236 -7.76 21.50 5.19
CA GLY A 236 -6.82 21.46 4.06
C GLY A 236 -7.52 21.22 2.72
N GLU A 237 -7.13 20.16 2.02
CA GLU A 237 -7.68 19.78 0.71
C GLU A 237 -9.16 19.39 0.75
N SER A 238 -9.68 19.01 1.93
CA SER A 238 -11.06 18.54 2.07
C SER A 238 -12.14 19.63 2.00
N HIS A 239 -11.77 20.92 2.05
CA HIS A 239 -12.71 22.05 1.98
C HIS A 239 -13.54 22.09 0.70
N SER A 240 -13.00 21.61 -0.41
CA SER A 240 -13.66 21.65 -1.73
C SER A 240 -14.31 20.33 -2.15
N LEU A 241 -14.33 19.34 -1.27
CA LEU A 241 -14.82 18.01 -1.61
C LEU A 241 -16.34 17.91 -1.47
N THR A 242 -16.91 17.03 -2.27
CA THR A 242 -18.34 16.69 -2.27
C THR A 242 -18.52 15.18 -2.18
N GLU A 243 -19.76 14.71 -2.00
CA GLU A 243 -20.09 13.28 -1.97
C GLU A 243 -19.31 12.46 -0.92
N LEU A 244 -19.13 13.03 0.28
CA LEU A 244 -18.47 12.36 1.39
C LEU A 244 -19.25 11.12 1.83
N ILE A 245 -18.60 9.96 1.81
CA ILE A 245 -19.23 8.68 2.18
C ILE A 245 -18.23 7.68 2.77
N GLY A 246 -18.72 6.84 3.69
CA GLY A 246 -18.01 5.63 4.13
C GLY A 246 -17.98 4.57 3.03
N CYS A 247 -17.12 3.57 3.18
CA CYS A 247 -16.81 2.66 2.07
C CYS A 247 -17.13 1.19 2.33
N GLY A 248 -17.54 0.85 3.55
CA GLY A 248 -17.67 -0.53 4.00
C GLY A 248 -16.47 -0.95 4.85
N GLY A 249 -16.54 -2.18 5.38
CA GLY A 249 -15.49 -2.74 6.22
C GLY A 249 -15.48 -2.14 7.62
N SER A 250 -14.28 -1.86 8.12
CA SER A 250 -14.05 -1.47 9.52
C SER A 250 -13.35 -0.12 9.64
N GLY A 251 -13.74 0.66 10.65
CA GLY A 251 -12.93 1.76 11.17
C GLY A 251 -11.82 1.25 12.11
N ALA A 252 -11.07 2.18 12.69
CA ALA A 252 -10.01 1.90 13.64
C ALA A 252 -10.21 2.64 14.98
N VAL A 253 -9.82 1.98 16.07
CA VAL A 253 -9.65 2.58 17.40
C VAL A 253 -8.15 2.63 17.68
N MET A 254 -7.60 3.84 17.68
CA MET A 254 -6.19 4.10 17.99
C MET A 254 -5.92 3.87 19.48
N ASP A 255 -4.66 3.73 19.87
CA ASP A 255 -4.26 3.46 21.25
C ASP A 255 -4.60 4.60 22.22
N ASP A 256 -4.55 5.84 21.75
CA ASP A 256 -5.02 7.00 22.51
C ASP A 256 -6.55 7.04 22.65
N GLY A 257 -7.25 6.11 21.98
CA GLY A 257 -8.70 5.94 21.88
C GLY A 257 -9.37 6.84 20.85
N THR A 258 -8.62 7.46 19.94
CA THR A 258 -9.15 8.20 18.79
C THR A 258 -9.81 7.23 17.82
N LEU A 259 -10.96 7.64 17.27
CA LEU A 259 -11.70 6.83 16.31
C LEU A 259 -11.50 7.37 14.92
N VAL A 260 -11.31 6.47 13.96
CA VAL A 260 -11.07 6.83 12.57
C VAL A 260 -11.91 5.95 11.63
N PHE A 261 -12.58 6.59 10.69
CA PHE A 261 -13.29 5.91 9.60
C PHE A 261 -12.60 6.17 8.25
N PRO A 262 -12.45 5.15 7.38
CA PRO A 262 -12.11 5.37 5.99
C PRO A 262 -13.24 6.11 5.30
N MET A 263 -12.88 7.11 4.50
CA MET A 263 -13.82 7.91 3.75
C MET A 263 -13.37 7.99 2.30
N GLN A 264 -14.32 8.23 1.42
CA GLN A 264 -14.06 8.72 0.08
C GLN A 264 -14.90 9.96 -0.19
N ALA A 265 -14.45 10.77 -1.15
CA ALA A 265 -15.18 11.93 -1.62
C ALA A 265 -14.85 12.19 -3.10
N LYS A 266 -15.44 13.22 -3.69
CA LYS A 266 -15.13 13.68 -5.04
C LYS A 266 -14.57 15.10 -5.05
N GLY A 267 -13.60 15.33 -5.93
CA GLY A 267 -13.15 16.65 -6.31
C GLY A 267 -14.11 17.35 -7.28
N LYS A 268 -13.79 18.60 -7.64
CA LYS A 268 -14.58 19.44 -8.57
C LYS A 268 -14.71 18.85 -9.97
N ASP A 269 -13.72 18.08 -10.39
CA ASP A 269 -13.68 17.36 -11.66
C ASP A 269 -14.51 16.06 -11.64
N GLY A 270 -15.12 15.72 -10.50
CA GLY A 270 -15.85 14.48 -10.29
C GLY A 270 -14.96 13.28 -9.99
N THR A 271 -13.65 13.47 -9.89
CA THR A 271 -12.71 12.38 -9.61
C THR A 271 -12.75 12.01 -8.13
N SER A 272 -12.72 10.71 -7.86
CA SER A 272 -12.73 10.18 -6.50
C SER A 272 -11.38 10.38 -5.82
N VAL A 273 -11.41 10.74 -4.54
CA VAL A 273 -10.24 10.85 -3.67
C VAL A 273 -10.50 10.12 -2.36
N LEU A 274 -9.42 9.75 -1.68
CA LEU A 274 -9.46 9.05 -0.41
C LEU A 274 -9.15 10.00 0.74
N LEU A 275 -9.74 9.76 1.90
CA LEU A 275 -9.50 10.52 3.11
C LEU A 275 -9.94 9.72 4.34
N SER A 276 -9.76 10.28 5.53
CA SER A 276 -10.31 9.73 6.76
C SER A 276 -11.11 10.77 7.52
N MET A 277 -12.02 10.29 8.35
CA MET A 277 -12.74 11.10 9.33
C MET A 277 -12.35 10.61 10.72
N HIS A 278 -11.86 11.50 11.58
CA HIS A 278 -11.43 11.14 12.92
C HIS A 278 -12.13 12.00 13.99
N PHE A 279 -12.29 11.44 15.19
CA PHE A 279 -12.89 12.15 16.32
C PHE A 279 -11.80 12.82 17.17
N SER A 280 -11.75 14.15 17.13
CA SER A 280 -10.86 14.95 17.97
C SER A 280 -11.44 15.11 19.37
N LYS A 281 -10.83 14.43 20.35
CA LYS A 281 -11.25 14.49 21.76
C LYS A 281 -11.02 15.85 22.41
N SER A 282 -10.08 16.65 21.91
CA SER A 282 -9.85 17.99 22.49
C SER A 282 -10.90 18.99 22.03
N GLU A 283 -11.41 18.81 20.82
CA GLU A 283 -12.41 19.71 20.23
C GLU A 283 -13.84 19.16 20.33
N ASN A 284 -14.00 17.91 20.78
CA ASN A 284 -15.25 17.14 20.81
C ASN A 284 -15.98 17.20 19.46
N LYS A 285 -15.23 17.00 18.37
CA LYS A 285 -15.71 17.14 16.99
C LYS A 285 -15.10 16.09 16.07
N TRP A 286 -15.85 15.77 15.03
CA TRP A 286 -15.37 15.00 13.90
C TRP A 286 -14.66 15.92 12.91
N GLU A 287 -13.47 15.53 12.45
CA GLU A 287 -12.66 16.28 11.49
C GLU A 287 -12.25 15.38 10.32
N LEU A 288 -12.15 15.97 9.12
CA LEU A 288 -11.59 15.30 7.95
C LEU A 288 -10.07 15.45 7.90
N SER A 289 -9.39 14.48 7.28
CA SER A 289 -7.94 14.58 7.04
C SER A 289 -7.59 15.76 6.13
N SER A 290 -6.39 16.32 6.34
CA SER A 290 -5.92 17.53 5.64
C SER A 290 -5.48 17.26 4.19
N THR A 291 -5.03 16.05 3.89
CA THR A 291 -4.61 15.62 2.55
C THR A 291 -5.48 14.47 2.03
N THR A 292 -5.50 14.33 0.70
CA THR A 292 -6.43 13.44 -0.01
C THR A 292 -5.70 12.57 -1.07
N PRO A 293 -5.08 11.44 -0.67
CA PRO A 293 -4.38 10.56 -1.61
C PRO A 293 -5.36 9.78 -2.51
N GLY A 294 -4.82 8.96 -3.42
CA GLY A 294 -5.62 8.02 -4.20
C GLY A 294 -6.55 8.68 -5.21
N ASN A 295 -6.04 9.65 -5.98
CA ASN A 295 -6.78 10.23 -7.08
C ASN A 295 -7.22 9.13 -8.08
N GLY A 296 -8.54 8.98 -8.26
CA GLY A 296 -9.13 7.92 -9.08
C GLY A 296 -9.21 6.56 -8.39
N CYS A 297 -9.07 6.51 -7.07
CA CYS A 297 -9.28 5.33 -6.23
C CYS A 297 -10.58 5.42 -5.42
N ARG A 298 -11.10 4.27 -5.01
CA ARG A 298 -12.41 4.12 -4.34
C ARG A 298 -12.38 2.99 -3.33
N ASP A 299 -13.40 3.00 -2.48
CA ASP A 299 -13.69 1.96 -1.51
C ASP A 299 -12.53 1.65 -0.54
N PRO A 300 -11.92 2.67 0.11
CA PRO A 300 -10.84 2.47 1.07
C PRO A 300 -11.24 1.62 2.27
N THR A 301 -10.29 0.83 2.74
CA THR A 301 -10.35 0.07 4.00
C THR A 301 -9.12 0.40 4.85
N LEU A 302 -9.26 0.39 6.19
CA LEU A 302 -8.21 0.76 7.13
C LEU A 302 -7.73 -0.44 7.94
N VAL A 303 -6.43 -0.42 8.25
CA VAL A 303 -5.83 -1.24 9.32
C VAL A 303 -4.90 -0.39 10.15
N LYS A 304 -4.69 -0.82 11.39
CA LYS A 304 -3.63 -0.30 12.26
C LYS A 304 -2.36 -1.07 11.96
N TRP A 305 -1.23 -0.37 11.92
CA TRP A 305 0.08 -0.93 11.69
C TRP A 305 1.07 -0.26 12.63
N GLU A 306 1.79 -1.04 13.41
CA GLU A 306 2.82 -0.55 14.31
C GLU A 306 4.18 -0.65 13.62
N ASP A 307 4.89 0.48 13.52
CA ASP A 307 6.31 0.45 13.15
C ASP A 307 7.20 0.71 14.38
N GLN A 308 8.51 0.84 14.16
CA GLN A 308 9.47 1.06 15.25
C GLN A 308 9.19 2.33 16.09
N TYR A 309 8.49 3.31 15.54
CA TYR A 309 8.30 4.62 16.15
C TYR A 309 6.90 4.80 16.72
N ASP A 310 5.86 4.35 16.01
CA ASP A 310 4.48 4.55 16.42
C ASP A 310 3.43 3.73 15.66
N GLU A 311 2.25 3.62 16.27
CA GLU A 311 1.03 3.16 15.61
C GLU A 311 0.58 4.18 14.54
N ARG A 312 0.32 3.67 13.34
CA ARG A 312 -0.21 4.42 12.20
C ARG A 312 -1.32 3.66 11.50
N LEU A 313 -2.03 4.35 10.61
CA LEU A 313 -3.05 3.74 9.77
C LEU A 313 -2.52 3.50 8.38
N PHE A 314 -2.85 2.33 7.84
CA PHE A 314 -2.66 2.00 6.45
C PHE A 314 -4.03 1.92 5.79
N MET A 315 -4.18 2.62 4.67
CA MET A 315 -5.40 2.66 3.87
C MET A 315 -5.15 1.98 2.54
N MET A 316 -5.89 0.90 2.27
CA MET A 316 -5.87 0.23 0.98
C MET A 316 -7.13 0.59 0.19
N ALA A 317 -6.98 0.91 -1.10
CA ALA A 317 -8.11 1.22 -1.98
C ALA A 317 -7.88 0.69 -3.39
N ARG A 318 -8.98 0.35 -4.09
CA ARG A 318 -8.94 -0.08 -5.49
C ARG A 318 -8.98 1.13 -6.42
N CYS A 319 -8.15 1.13 -7.44
CA CYS A 319 -7.97 2.26 -8.35
C CYS A 319 -8.42 1.94 -9.78
N ALA A 320 -8.85 2.95 -10.52
CA ALA A 320 -9.28 2.82 -11.92
C ALA A 320 -8.19 2.26 -12.85
N GLY A 321 -6.92 2.34 -12.43
CA GLY A 321 -5.78 1.75 -13.13
C GLY A 321 -5.65 0.24 -12.96
N GLY A 322 -6.60 -0.43 -12.30
CA GLY A 322 -6.63 -1.89 -12.23
C GLY A 322 -5.82 -2.55 -11.13
N TYR A 323 -5.52 -1.81 -10.07
CA TYR A 323 -4.69 -2.25 -8.95
C TYR A 323 -5.17 -1.65 -7.64
N TYR A 324 -4.53 -2.07 -6.55
CA TYR A 324 -4.72 -1.45 -5.23
C TYR A 324 -3.53 -0.55 -4.90
N ASP A 325 -3.82 0.64 -4.40
CA ASP A 325 -2.82 1.50 -3.75
C ASP A 325 -3.02 1.43 -2.23
N VAL A 326 -1.92 1.56 -1.49
CA VAL A 326 -1.82 1.55 -0.03
C VAL A 326 -1.11 2.82 0.42
N TYR A 327 -1.74 3.56 1.33
CA TYR A 327 -1.22 4.81 1.85
C TYR A 327 -1.05 4.73 3.36
N ARG A 328 0.03 5.32 3.88
CA ARG A 328 0.27 5.49 5.32
C ARG A 328 -0.23 6.86 5.77
N SER A 329 -0.80 6.91 6.97
CA SER A 329 -1.23 8.14 7.62
C SER A 329 -0.11 8.77 8.47
N THR A 330 -0.30 10.04 8.82
CA THR A 330 0.27 10.61 10.04
C THR A 330 -0.51 10.11 11.27
N GLU A 331 -0.14 10.57 12.47
CA GLU A 331 -0.83 10.20 13.71
C GLU A 331 -2.35 10.36 13.58
N ASN A 332 -3.10 9.34 14.02
CA ASN A 332 -4.56 9.31 14.06
C ASN A 332 -5.30 9.59 12.73
N GLY A 333 -4.64 9.47 11.57
CA GLY A 333 -5.28 9.76 10.29
C GLY A 333 -5.58 11.24 10.07
N VAL A 334 -4.85 12.15 10.73
CA VAL A 334 -4.98 13.60 10.55
C VAL A 334 -4.55 14.03 9.14
N SER A 335 -3.56 13.33 8.58
CA SER A 335 -3.05 13.53 7.23
C SER A 335 -2.55 12.20 6.65
N TRP A 336 -2.27 12.19 5.36
CA TRP A 336 -1.83 11.03 4.60
C TRP A 336 -0.66 11.37 3.68
N TYR A 337 0.30 10.45 3.59
CA TYR A 337 1.38 10.53 2.62
C TYR A 337 0.88 10.15 1.21
N THR A 338 1.30 10.91 0.19
CA THR A 338 0.76 10.79 -1.17
C THR A 338 1.52 9.82 -2.08
N LEU A 339 2.78 9.50 -1.77
CA LEU A 339 3.61 8.58 -2.56
C LEU A 339 3.20 7.10 -2.38
N GLY A 340 2.48 6.81 -1.29
CA GLY A 340 2.05 5.48 -0.85
C GLY A 340 3.22 4.54 -0.49
N GLU A 341 2.85 3.33 -0.05
CA GLU A 341 3.76 2.39 0.60
C GLU A 341 4.46 1.43 -0.38
N SER A 342 5.42 0.64 0.11
CA SER A 342 6.18 -0.34 -0.67
C SER A 342 5.28 -1.37 -1.38
N ILE A 343 4.18 -1.75 -0.76
CA ILE A 343 3.20 -2.72 -1.28
C ILE A 343 2.18 -2.10 -2.25
N ASN A 344 2.39 -0.85 -2.67
CA ASN A 344 1.61 -0.22 -3.73
C ASN A 344 1.60 -1.06 -5.01
N ARG A 345 0.42 -1.19 -5.62
CA ARG A 345 0.23 -1.77 -6.95
C ARG A 345 0.67 -3.22 -7.08
N VAL A 346 0.99 -3.89 -5.97
CA VAL A 346 1.35 -5.30 -5.94
C VAL A 346 0.23 -6.13 -6.54
N TRP A 347 -0.98 -6.04 -5.98
CA TRP A 347 -2.11 -6.82 -6.48
C TRP A 347 -2.88 -6.06 -7.57
N GLY A 348 -3.21 -6.77 -8.65
CA GLY A 348 -4.18 -6.31 -9.63
C GLY A 348 -5.60 -6.56 -9.13
N ASN A 349 -6.51 -5.64 -9.37
CA ASN A 349 -7.91 -5.76 -8.94
C ASN A 349 -8.83 -6.38 -10.02
N SER A 350 -8.29 -6.62 -11.22
CA SER A 350 -9.00 -7.15 -12.39
C SER A 350 -8.05 -7.93 -13.31
N HIS A 351 -8.60 -8.74 -14.22
CA HIS A 351 -7.85 -9.61 -15.14
C HIS A 351 -6.72 -8.87 -15.89
N ASN A 352 -7.04 -7.72 -16.50
CA ASN A 352 -6.09 -6.96 -17.34
C ASN A 352 -5.47 -5.75 -16.64
N ARG A 353 -5.61 -5.65 -15.30
CA ARG A 353 -5.28 -4.42 -14.56
C ARG A 353 -5.88 -3.19 -15.24
N THR A 354 -7.19 -3.23 -15.47
CA THR A 354 -7.99 -2.08 -15.94
C THR A 354 -9.27 -1.93 -15.15
N GLY A 355 -9.72 -0.68 -14.99
CA GLY A 355 -10.93 -0.35 -14.24
C GLY A 355 -10.76 -0.51 -12.73
N TYR A 356 -11.87 -0.40 -11.99
CA TYR A 356 -11.85 -0.43 -10.52
C TYR A 356 -11.78 -1.84 -9.92
N GLY A 357 -12.05 -2.89 -10.68
CA GLY A 357 -11.96 -4.27 -10.18
C GLY A 357 -12.84 -4.56 -8.97
N VAL A 358 -12.35 -5.39 -8.04
CA VAL A 358 -13.04 -5.82 -6.80
C VAL A 358 -12.47 -5.06 -5.58
N PRO A 359 -13.25 -4.74 -4.52
CA PRO A 359 -12.70 -4.29 -3.24
C PRO A 359 -12.06 -5.44 -2.45
N SER A 360 -10.98 -5.12 -1.73
CA SER A 360 -10.22 -6.08 -0.93
C SER A 360 -10.67 -6.09 0.53
N GLY A 361 -10.79 -7.28 1.12
CA GLY A 361 -10.71 -7.46 2.56
C GLY A 361 -9.27 -7.28 3.03
N PHE A 362 -9.09 -6.44 4.05
CA PHE A 362 -7.79 -6.03 4.57
C PHE A 362 -7.83 -6.03 6.09
N THR A 363 -6.93 -6.76 6.73
CA THR A 363 -6.81 -6.80 8.20
C THR A 363 -5.36 -7.04 8.62
N THR A 364 -5.06 -6.94 9.91
CA THR A 364 -3.75 -7.24 10.49
C THR A 364 -3.85 -8.34 11.54
N ALA A 365 -2.74 -9.05 11.74
CA ALA A 365 -2.62 -10.14 12.71
C ALA A 365 -1.20 -10.16 13.28
N THR A 366 -1.05 -10.62 14.52
CA THR A 366 0.26 -11.00 15.07
C THR A 366 0.37 -12.53 14.99
N ILE A 367 1.27 -13.02 14.16
CA ILE A 367 1.47 -14.45 13.88
C ILE A 367 2.93 -14.78 14.12
N GLU A 368 3.25 -15.83 14.89
CA GLU A 368 4.63 -16.19 15.26
C GLU A 368 5.43 -15.05 15.92
N GLY A 369 4.71 -14.14 16.59
CA GLY A 369 5.26 -12.93 17.21
C GLY A 369 5.62 -11.81 16.23
N LYS A 370 5.21 -11.92 14.96
CA LYS A 370 5.42 -10.91 13.91
C LYS A 370 4.10 -10.31 13.47
N GLU A 371 4.03 -8.99 13.35
CA GLU A 371 2.88 -8.33 12.77
C GLU A 371 2.86 -8.53 11.25
N VAL A 372 1.69 -8.90 10.72
CA VAL A 372 1.47 -9.11 9.29
C VAL A 372 0.13 -8.52 8.87
N MET A 373 0.03 -8.15 7.60
CA MET A 373 -1.21 -7.79 6.95
C MET A 373 -1.75 -8.99 6.15
N LEU A 374 -3.06 -9.16 6.21
CA LEU A 374 -3.80 -10.16 5.46
C LEU A 374 -4.71 -9.45 4.45
N ILE A 375 -4.57 -9.83 3.19
CA ILE A 375 -5.18 -9.14 2.05
C ILE A 375 -5.88 -10.16 1.19
N THR A 376 -7.11 -9.86 0.77
CA THR A 376 -7.78 -10.65 -0.27
C THR A 376 -7.61 -9.98 -1.63
N ALA A 377 -7.27 -10.73 -2.67
CA ALA A 377 -7.28 -10.20 -4.03
C ALA A 377 -7.74 -11.27 -5.02
N PRO A 378 -8.48 -10.90 -6.08
CA PRO A 378 -8.89 -11.86 -7.09
C PRO A 378 -7.68 -12.25 -7.96
N VAL A 379 -7.54 -13.54 -8.25
CA VAL A 379 -6.61 -14.08 -9.24
C VAL A 379 -7.41 -14.58 -10.43
N TYR A 380 -7.00 -14.17 -11.63
CA TYR A 380 -7.62 -14.59 -12.88
C TYR A 380 -6.67 -15.46 -13.70
N SER A 381 -7.18 -16.54 -14.28
CA SER A 381 -6.43 -17.37 -15.22
C SER A 381 -6.25 -16.63 -16.56
N LYS A 382 -5.03 -16.66 -17.13
CA LYS A 382 -4.69 -15.98 -18.39
C LYS A 382 -5.59 -16.37 -19.57
N ASP A 383 -6.00 -17.64 -19.64
CA ASP A 383 -6.78 -18.18 -20.76
C ASP A 383 -8.29 -17.87 -20.68
N ASN A 384 -8.72 -17.16 -19.65
CA ASN A 384 -10.14 -16.92 -19.37
C ASN A 384 -10.43 -15.41 -19.41
N GLU A 385 -10.20 -14.79 -20.57
CA GLU A 385 -10.58 -13.40 -20.81
C GLU A 385 -12.08 -13.21 -20.57
N GLY A 386 -12.44 -12.43 -19.54
CA GLY A 386 -13.83 -12.26 -19.08
C GLY A 386 -14.31 -13.32 -18.07
N GLY A 387 -13.44 -14.23 -17.68
CA GLY A 387 -13.66 -15.24 -16.65
C GLY A 387 -13.84 -14.67 -15.24
N LYS A 388 -14.38 -15.51 -14.36
CA LYS A 388 -14.53 -15.20 -12.93
C LYS A 388 -13.18 -15.33 -12.24
N GLY A 389 -12.71 -14.27 -11.60
CA GLY A 389 -11.54 -14.34 -10.73
C GLY A 389 -11.86 -15.11 -9.45
N ARG A 390 -10.92 -15.93 -8.99
CA ARG A 390 -11.01 -16.64 -7.70
C ARG A 390 -10.39 -15.76 -6.63
N LEU A 391 -11.02 -15.62 -5.47
CA LEU A 391 -10.46 -14.82 -4.38
C LEU A 391 -9.31 -15.60 -3.74
N HIS A 392 -8.14 -14.98 -3.66
CA HIS A 392 -6.96 -15.50 -2.97
C HIS A 392 -6.69 -14.71 -1.69
N LEU A 393 -6.05 -15.37 -0.72
CA LEU A 393 -5.51 -14.74 0.48
C LEU A 393 -4.00 -14.52 0.31
N TRP A 394 -3.55 -13.35 0.71
CA TRP A 394 -2.16 -12.95 0.67
C TRP A 394 -1.72 -12.51 2.07
N VAL A 395 -0.48 -12.82 2.41
CA VAL A 395 0.17 -12.33 3.63
C VAL A 395 1.38 -11.47 3.27
N THR A 396 1.57 -10.38 4.03
CA THR A 396 2.73 -9.51 3.90
C THR A 396 3.15 -8.90 5.22
N ASP A 397 4.44 -8.69 5.42
CA ASP A 397 5.03 -7.92 6.53
C ASP A 397 5.42 -6.49 6.12
N ASN A 398 4.76 -5.95 5.08
CA ASN A 398 5.11 -4.69 4.39
C ASN A 398 6.47 -4.73 3.63
N ALA A 399 7.08 -5.91 3.52
CA ALA A 399 8.24 -6.17 2.67
C ALA A 399 8.00 -7.37 1.75
N ARG A 400 7.83 -8.56 2.32
CA ARG A 400 7.60 -9.82 1.61
C ARG A 400 6.12 -9.99 1.33
N VAL A 401 5.79 -10.68 0.24
CA VAL A 401 4.41 -10.98 -0.15
C VAL A 401 4.34 -12.43 -0.56
N HIS A 402 3.40 -13.19 0.03
CA HIS A 402 3.19 -14.60 -0.26
C HIS A 402 1.72 -14.89 -0.57
N ASP A 403 1.48 -15.67 -1.63
CA ASP A 403 0.16 -16.19 -1.99
C ASP A 403 -0.14 -17.42 -1.13
N VAL A 404 -1.10 -17.30 -0.21
CA VAL A 404 -1.54 -18.41 0.64
C VAL A 404 -2.41 -19.38 -0.16
N GLY A 405 -3.00 -18.88 -1.24
CA GLY A 405 -3.85 -19.62 -2.15
C GLY A 405 -5.31 -19.19 -2.11
N PRO A 406 -6.17 -19.93 -2.83
CA PRO A 406 -7.57 -19.57 -2.99
C PRO A 406 -8.40 -19.77 -1.71
N ILE A 407 -9.31 -18.82 -1.47
CA ILE A 407 -10.19 -18.80 -0.28
C ILE A 407 -11.67 -18.70 -0.62
N SER A 408 -12.04 -18.39 -1.88
CA SER A 408 -13.42 -18.55 -2.34
C SER A 408 -13.64 -19.95 -2.91
N ARG A 409 -14.86 -20.48 -2.73
CA ARG A 409 -15.27 -21.75 -3.35
C ARG A 409 -15.14 -21.69 -4.87
N GLU A 410 -14.88 -22.83 -5.48
CA GLU A 410 -14.80 -22.95 -6.93
C GLU A 410 -16.12 -22.54 -7.59
N GLY A 411 -16.06 -21.77 -8.68
CA GLY A 411 -17.22 -21.28 -9.43
C GLY A 411 -17.95 -20.07 -8.83
N ASP A 412 -17.73 -19.76 -7.54
CA ASP A 412 -18.23 -18.54 -6.91
C ASP A 412 -17.52 -17.32 -7.50
N TYR A 413 -18.28 -16.26 -7.80
CA TYR A 413 -17.73 -14.99 -8.22
C TYR A 413 -17.78 -14.00 -7.05
N ALA A 414 -16.64 -13.85 -6.37
CA ALA A 414 -16.48 -12.97 -5.22
C ALA A 414 -16.40 -11.49 -5.68
N ALA A 415 -17.34 -10.67 -5.24
CA ALA A 415 -17.46 -9.27 -5.70
C ALA A 415 -16.91 -8.23 -4.71
N ALA A 416 -16.81 -8.58 -3.43
CA ALA A 416 -16.16 -7.85 -2.34
C ALA A 416 -15.95 -8.82 -1.17
N SER A 417 -15.07 -8.48 -0.23
CA SER A 417 -14.88 -9.31 0.96
C SER A 417 -14.42 -8.53 2.18
N SER A 418 -14.47 -9.19 3.33
CA SER A 418 -13.95 -8.72 4.62
C SER A 418 -13.29 -9.88 5.36
N LEU A 419 -12.28 -9.57 6.15
CA LEU A 419 -11.53 -10.51 6.97
C LEU A 419 -11.65 -10.13 8.44
N LEU A 420 -11.66 -11.13 9.32
CA LEU A 420 -11.62 -10.94 10.77
C LEU A 420 -10.75 -12.02 11.40
N VAL A 421 -9.71 -11.60 12.10
CA VAL A 421 -8.95 -12.47 13.01
C VAL A 421 -9.70 -12.54 14.33
N LYS A 422 -10.36 -13.67 14.61
CA LYS A 422 -11.16 -13.84 15.82
C LYS A 422 -10.28 -14.25 17.01
N SER A 423 -9.28 -15.08 16.78
CA SER A 423 -8.28 -15.52 17.76
C SER A 423 -6.99 -15.91 17.04
N GLU A 424 -5.95 -16.32 17.77
CA GLU A 424 -4.68 -16.79 17.20
C GLU A 424 -4.85 -17.97 16.22
N ASP A 425 -5.93 -18.76 16.37
CA ASP A 425 -6.20 -19.96 15.58
C ASP A 425 -7.47 -19.86 14.71
N GLU A 426 -8.08 -18.68 14.61
CA GLU A 426 -9.33 -18.54 13.88
C GLU A 426 -9.37 -17.27 13.02
N LEU A 427 -9.29 -17.48 11.70
CA LEU A 427 -9.47 -16.47 10.67
C LEU A 427 -10.80 -16.68 9.93
N ILE A 428 -11.62 -15.64 9.87
CA ILE A 428 -12.94 -15.68 9.24
C ILE A 428 -12.94 -14.77 8.00
N LEU A 429 -13.45 -15.32 6.89
CA LEU A 429 -13.73 -14.60 5.66
C LEU A 429 -15.23 -14.43 5.49
N LEU A 430 -15.66 -13.27 5.01
CA LEU A 430 -17.01 -13.03 4.52
C LEU A 430 -16.93 -12.35 3.15
N TYR A 431 -17.53 -12.95 2.12
CA TYR A 431 -17.51 -12.38 0.77
C TYR A 431 -18.89 -12.31 0.11
N GLU A 432 -19.05 -11.35 -0.80
CA GLU A 432 -20.21 -11.22 -1.68
C GLU A 432 -20.14 -12.23 -2.81
N LYS A 433 -21.12 -13.11 -2.91
CA LYS A 433 -21.31 -14.00 -4.05
C LYS A 433 -22.32 -13.40 -5.01
N ARG A 434 -21.91 -13.17 -6.25
CA ARG A 434 -22.81 -12.74 -7.33
C ARG A 434 -23.69 -13.92 -7.82
N ASN A 435 -25.00 -13.76 -7.72
CA ASN A 435 -26.01 -14.68 -8.22
C ASN A 435 -26.64 -14.09 -9.50
N GLY A 436 -26.09 -14.44 -10.67
CA GLY A 436 -26.55 -13.87 -11.94
C GLY A 436 -26.29 -12.37 -12.03
N ASP A 437 -27.24 -11.59 -12.58
CA ASP A 437 -26.97 -10.18 -12.91
C ASP A 437 -27.22 -9.16 -11.80
N ARG A 438 -28.12 -9.44 -10.85
CA ARG A 438 -28.55 -8.41 -9.87
C ARG A 438 -28.58 -8.86 -8.41
N ALA A 439 -28.69 -10.15 -8.14
CA ALA A 439 -28.79 -10.65 -6.77
C ALA A 439 -27.40 -10.98 -6.23
N TYR A 440 -27.13 -10.58 -4.99
CA TYR A 440 -25.94 -10.94 -4.26
C TYR A 440 -26.34 -11.63 -2.95
N SER A 441 -25.62 -12.68 -2.60
CA SER A 441 -25.69 -13.33 -1.30
C SER A 441 -24.32 -13.23 -0.62
N LEU A 442 -24.22 -13.66 0.63
CA LEU A 442 -22.93 -13.73 1.32
C LEU A 442 -22.53 -15.18 1.56
N VAL A 443 -21.24 -15.40 1.69
CA VAL A 443 -20.66 -16.67 2.12
C VAL A 443 -19.65 -16.37 3.21
N ALA A 444 -19.81 -17.02 4.36
CA ALA A 444 -18.84 -16.97 5.45
C ALA A 444 -17.98 -18.24 5.43
N MET A 445 -16.69 -18.13 5.69
CA MET A 445 -15.76 -19.26 5.70
C MET A 445 -14.77 -19.17 6.86
N ARG A 446 -14.39 -20.32 7.41
CA ARG A 446 -13.24 -20.44 8.31
C ARG A 446 -12.02 -20.81 7.50
N LEU A 447 -10.94 -20.07 7.68
CA LEU A 447 -9.70 -20.21 6.91
C LEU A 447 -8.61 -20.91 7.72
N THR A 448 -8.95 -22.04 8.33
CA THR A 448 -8.05 -22.77 9.25
C THR A 448 -6.79 -23.27 8.53
N GLU A 449 -6.94 -23.92 7.37
CA GLU A 449 -5.80 -24.44 6.61
C GLU A 449 -4.90 -23.30 6.11
N GLN A 450 -5.50 -22.21 5.64
CA GLN A 450 -4.77 -21.05 5.16
C GLN A 450 -4.03 -20.33 6.30
N LEU A 451 -4.61 -20.28 7.49
CA LEU A 451 -3.93 -19.74 8.67
C LEU A 451 -2.68 -20.56 9.03
N GLU A 452 -2.73 -21.88 8.95
CA GLU A 452 -1.55 -22.74 9.14
C GLU A 452 -0.48 -22.50 8.07
N ARG A 453 -0.87 -22.32 6.80
CA ARG A 453 0.07 -21.93 5.73
C ARG A 453 0.72 -20.58 5.99
N ILE A 454 -0.04 -19.61 6.53
CA ILE A 454 0.50 -18.31 6.93
C ILE A 454 1.53 -18.47 8.05
N LYS A 455 1.21 -19.24 9.11
CA LYS A 455 2.16 -19.54 10.20
C LYS A 455 3.47 -20.12 9.65
N CYS A 456 3.40 -21.08 8.72
CA CYS A 456 4.57 -21.64 8.06
C CYS A 456 5.39 -20.58 7.31
N ALA A 457 4.76 -19.74 6.48
CA ALA A 457 5.47 -18.71 5.72
C ALA A 457 6.15 -17.69 6.64
N VAL A 458 5.45 -17.21 7.68
CA VAL A 458 6.00 -16.24 8.64
C VAL A 458 7.13 -16.84 9.47
N LYS A 459 7.03 -18.12 9.84
CA LYS A 459 8.12 -18.84 10.52
C LYS A 459 9.37 -18.92 9.64
N THR A 460 9.24 -19.32 8.37
CA THR A 460 10.36 -19.37 7.41
C THR A 460 11.04 -18.01 7.30
N TRP A 461 10.26 -16.93 7.20
CA TRP A 461 10.80 -15.56 7.13
C TRP A 461 11.65 -15.20 8.35
N LYS A 462 11.18 -15.56 9.55
CA LYS A 462 11.88 -15.27 10.81
C LYS A 462 13.18 -16.07 10.94
N GLU A 463 13.14 -17.36 10.63
CA GLU A 463 14.32 -18.22 10.66
C GLU A 463 15.39 -17.74 9.68
N LEU A 464 14.99 -17.31 8.48
CA LEU A 464 15.90 -16.68 7.52
C LEU A 464 16.44 -15.35 8.04
N ASP A 465 15.60 -14.48 8.58
CA ASP A 465 16.05 -13.19 9.13
C ASP A 465 17.13 -13.36 10.20
N ASP A 466 16.93 -14.32 11.10
CA ASP A 466 17.87 -14.64 12.17
C ASP A 466 19.17 -15.27 11.63
N ALA A 467 19.09 -16.08 10.57
CA ALA A 467 20.23 -16.78 9.99
C ALA A 467 21.08 -15.91 9.04
N LEU A 468 20.47 -14.96 8.34
CA LEU A 468 21.14 -14.22 7.27
C LEU A 468 22.22 -13.28 7.79
N GLY A 469 22.16 -12.78 9.02
CA GLY A 469 23.19 -11.90 9.62
C GLY A 469 23.51 -10.65 8.78
N VAL A 470 22.53 -10.14 8.02
CA VAL A 470 22.55 -8.88 7.27
C VAL A 470 21.36 -8.04 7.76
N PRO A 471 21.28 -6.74 7.45
CA PRO A 471 20.05 -5.99 7.71
C PRO A 471 18.87 -6.66 7.01
N THR A 472 17.80 -6.99 7.72
CA THR A 472 16.62 -7.68 7.16
C THR A 472 15.45 -6.73 6.95
N GLU A 473 15.51 -5.54 7.52
CA GLU A 473 14.47 -4.53 7.36
C GLU A 473 14.36 -4.08 5.90
N GLY A 474 13.19 -4.31 5.31
CA GLY A 474 12.92 -4.04 3.90
C GLY A 474 13.53 -5.06 2.93
N LEU A 475 14.12 -6.16 3.40
CA LEU A 475 14.59 -7.27 2.57
C LEU A 475 13.40 -8.09 2.08
N VAL A 476 13.15 -8.10 0.76
CA VAL A 476 11.93 -8.68 0.18
C VAL A 476 12.14 -10.02 -0.51
N GLY A 477 13.37 -10.32 -0.92
CA GLY A 477 13.66 -11.49 -1.75
C GLY A 477 15.14 -11.83 -1.67
N PHE A 478 15.42 -13.12 -1.73
CA PHE A 478 16.75 -13.66 -1.52
C PHE A 478 16.99 -14.90 -2.38
N LEU A 479 17.95 -14.82 -3.32
CA LEU A 479 18.36 -15.95 -4.14
C LEU A 479 19.73 -16.46 -3.66
N SER A 480 19.78 -17.74 -3.29
CA SER A 480 20.99 -18.39 -2.76
C SER A 480 21.57 -19.42 -3.75
N SER A 481 21.75 -20.68 -3.37
CA SER A 481 22.22 -21.79 -4.19
C SER A 481 21.10 -22.74 -4.66
N THR A 482 19.87 -22.60 -4.14
CA THR A 482 18.79 -23.57 -4.38
C THR A 482 18.26 -23.50 -5.82
N LEU A 483 18.59 -24.50 -6.64
CA LEU A 483 18.06 -24.70 -7.99
C LEU A 483 17.11 -25.90 -8.03
N ASP A 484 15.93 -25.71 -8.62
CA ASP A 484 14.95 -26.76 -8.92
C ASP A 484 14.60 -26.72 -10.42
N GLY A 485 15.26 -27.57 -11.20
CA GLY A 485 15.23 -27.49 -12.66
C GLY A 485 15.76 -26.14 -13.15
N THR A 486 14.93 -25.38 -13.87
CA THR A 486 15.25 -24.03 -14.35
C THR A 486 14.86 -22.92 -13.35
N ALA A 487 14.23 -23.25 -12.23
CA ALA A 487 13.84 -22.30 -11.20
C ALA A 487 14.98 -22.11 -10.19
N TRP A 488 15.48 -20.88 -10.09
CA TRP A 488 16.35 -20.46 -9.01
C TRP A 488 15.49 -19.85 -7.89
N ARG A 489 15.40 -20.58 -6.78
CA ARG A 489 14.37 -20.32 -5.76
C ARG A 489 14.64 -19.04 -4.97
N ASP A 490 13.57 -18.29 -4.72
CA ASP A 490 13.55 -17.24 -3.69
C ASP A 490 13.30 -17.90 -2.34
N GLU A 491 14.30 -17.86 -1.47
CA GLU A 491 14.25 -18.53 -0.16
C GLU A 491 13.15 -17.95 0.74
N TYR A 492 12.74 -16.69 0.52
CA TYR A 492 11.62 -16.08 1.24
C TYR A 492 10.23 -16.50 0.74
N LEU A 493 10.14 -17.53 -0.12
CA LEU A 493 8.90 -18.00 -0.75
C LEU A 493 8.25 -16.94 -1.66
N GLY A 494 9.08 -16.05 -2.19
CA GLY A 494 8.71 -15.04 -3.17
C GLY A 494 8.73 -15.61 -4.60
N VAL A 495 9.04 -14.76 -5.58
CA VAL A 495 9.04 -15.16 -6.99
C VAL A 495 10.43 -15.64 -7.38
N ASN A 496 10.49 -16.88 -7.84
CA ASN A 496 11.72 -17.52 -8.30
C ASN A 496 12.31 -16.79 -9.52
N ALA A 497 13.63 -16.77 -9.62
CA ALA A 497 14.32 -16.44 -10.85
C ALA A 497 14.34 -17.66 -11.79
N THR A 498 14.62 -17.42 -13.07
CA THR A 498 14.76 -18.47 -14.08
C THR A 498 16.18 -18.47 -14.63
N VAL A 499 16.77 -19.65 -14.75
CA VAL A 499 18.09 -19.86 -15.36
C VAL A 499 17.94 -20.59 -16.70
N GLY A 500 18.88 -20.34 -17.62
CA GLY A 500 18.98 -21.09 -18.86
C GLY A 500 19.55 -22.50 -18.67
N ASP A 501 19.62 -23.26 -19.76
CA ASP A 501 20.23 -24.59 -19.75
C ASP A 501 21.74 -24.52 -19.46
N GLY A 502 22.29 -25.53 -18.80
CA GLY A 502 23.73 -25.64 -18.52
C GLY A 502 24.22 -24.87 -17.28
N VAL A 503 23.32 -24.21 -16.56
CA VAL A 503 23.60 -23.54 -15.29
C VAL A 503 23.75 -24.56 -14.17
N THR A 504 24.74 -24.37 -13.29
CA THR A 504 25.05 -25.30 -12.19
C THR A 504 24.97 -24.61 -10.84
N SER A 505 24.40 -25.31 -9.85
CA SER A 505 24.43 -24.87 -8.46
C SER A 505 25.79 -25.21 -7.84
N THR A 506 26.25 -24.32 -6.98
CA THR A 506 27.44 -24.45 -6.13
C THR A 506 27.00 -24.31 -4.67
N GLU A 507 27.85 -24.66 -3.70
CA GLU A 507 27.53 -24.50 -2.27
C GLU A 507 27.12 -23.06 -1.89
N SER A 508 27.59 -22.06 -2.64
CA SER A 508 27.37 -20.63 -2.34
C SER A 508 26.37 -19.92 -3.25
N GLY A 509 26.05 -20.48 -4.42
CA GLY A 509 25.27 -19.76 -5.44
C GLY A 509 25.19 -20.50 -6.76
N VAL A 510 25.04 -19.76 -7.85
CA VAL A 510 24.80 -20.32 -9.18
C VAL A 510 25.90 -19.88 -10.15
N THR A 511 26.51 -20.85 -10.83
CA THR A 511 27.55 -20.60 -11.85
C THR A 511 26.92 -20.51 -13.24
N LEU A 512 27.14 -19.38 -13.89
CA LEU A 512 26.67 -19.01 -15.22
C LEU A 512 27.87 -18.96 -16.16
N LYS A 513 27.88 -19.83 -17.17
CA LYS A 513 28.88 -19.82 -18.25
C LYS A 513 28.18 -19.55 -19.57
N GLY A 514 28.41 -18.38 -20.18
CA GLY A 514 27.68 -18.00 -21.41
C GLY A 514 26.17 -17.91 -21.23
N SER A 515 25.70 -17.77 -19.99
CA SER A 515 24.29 -17.89 -19.62
C SER A 515 23.84 -16.69 -18.79
N GLU A 516 22.54 -16.39 -18.87
CA GLU A 516 21.89 -15.33 -18.11
C GLU A 516 20.81 -15.92 -17.20
N ALA A 517 20.77 -15.49 -15.94
CA ALA A 517 19.65 -15.70 -15.04
C ALA A 517 18.73 -14.48 -15.06
N LYS A 518 17.42 -14.69 -15.03
CA LYS A 518 16.40 -13.64 -15.07
C LYS A 518 15.53 -13.70 -13.83
N TRP A 519 15.49 -12.63 -13.04
CA TRP A 519 14.59 -12.51 -11.91
C TRP A 519 13.44 -11.57 -12.24
N PRO A 520 12.22 -12.10 -12.51
CA PRO A 520 11.09 -11.28 -12.90
C PRO A 520 10.66 -10.35 -11.76
N VAL A 521 10.65 -9.04 -12.02
CA VAL A 521 10.22 -8.01 -11.04
C VAL A 521 9.09 -7.12 -11.51
N GLY A 522 8.70 -7.23 -12.78
CA GLY A 522 7.49 -6.59 -13.31
C GLY A 522 6.71 -7.42 -14.35
N ASP A 523 7.37 -8.34 -15.06
CA ASP A 523 6.70 -9.20 -16.04
C ASP A 523 6.04 -10.43 -15.39
N MET A 524 5.04 -10.19 -14.53
CA MET A 524 4.34 -11.22 -13.74
C MET A 524 2.82 -11.19 -13.92
N GLY A 525 2.32 -10.38 -14.86
CA GLY A 525 0.89 -10.27 -15.14
C GLY A 525 0.14 -9.46 -14.08
N GLN A 526 -0.83 -10.08 -13.40
CA GLN A 526 -1.77 -9.39 -12.53
C GLN A 526 -1.14 -8.98 -11.19
N THR A 527 -0.35 -9.84 -10.57
CA THR A 527 0.27 -9.59 -9.27
C THR A 527 1.77 -9.39 -9.46
N VAL A 528 2.29 -8.29 -8.93
CA VAL A 528 3.68 -7.84 -9.07
C VAL A 528 4.26 -7.49 -7.70
N PRO A 529 4.73 -8.48 -6.91
CA PRO A 529 5.27 -8.26 -5.56
C PRO A 529 6.39 -7.21 -5.50
N TYR A 530 7.18 -7.10 -6.57
CA TYR A 530 8.33 -6.23 -6.65
C TYR A 530 8.08 -4.91 -7.40
N TYR A 531 6.82 -4.44 -7.45
CA TYR A 531 6.46 -3.21 -8.17
C TYR A 531 7.24 -1.99 -7.68
N PHE A 532 7.62 -1.97 -6.40
CA PHE A 532 8.43 -0.91 -5.78
C PHE A 532 9.77 -0.65 -6.48
N THR A 533 10.30 -1.61 -7.27
CA THR A 533 11.56 -1.46 -8.01
C THR A 533 11.51 -0.33 -9.04
N ASN A 534 10.32 0.11 -9.43
CA ASN A 534 10.11 1.29 -10.26
C ASN A 534 10.28 2.63 -9.50
N ASN A 535 10.30 2.59 -8.18
CA ASN A 535 10.42 3.76 -7.31
C ASN A 535 11.79 3.81 -6.64
N LYS A 536 12.03 3.00 -5.60
CA LYS A 536 13.30 2.91 -4.89
C LYS A 536 13.63 1.47 -4.52
N PHE A 537 14.91 1.11 -4.60
CA PHE A 537 15.39 -0.22 -4.19
C PHE A 537 16.90 -0.24 -3.92
N THR A 538 17.34 -1.28 -3.21
CA THR A 538 18.75 -1.71 -3.14
C THR A 538 18.83 -3.15 -3.62
N LEU A 539 19.61 -3.41 -4.67
CA LEU A 539 19.91 -4.75 -5.18
C LEU A 539 21.38 -5.06 -4.86
N SER A 540 21.64 -6.16 -4.18
CA SER A 540 23.00 -6.59 -3.83
C SER A 540 23.22 -8.03 -4.28
N ALA A 541 24.43 -8.36 -4.72
CA ALA A 541 24.83 -9.72 -5.05
C ALA A 541 26.32 -9.91 -4.78
N THR A 542 26.70 -11.09 -4.32
CA THR A 542 28.09 -11.55 -4.32
C THR A 542 28.40 -12.15 -5.70
N VAL A 543 29.45 -11.68 -6.36
CA VAL A 543 29.84 -12.15 -7.70
C VAL A 543 31.30 -12.59 -7.71
N VAL A 544 31.59 -13.67 -8.43
CA VAL A 544 32.96 -14.16 -8.69
C VAL A 544 33.15 -14.26 -10.20
N ILE A 545 34.09 -13.51 -10.74
CA ILE A 545 34.45 -13.57 -12.17
C ILE A 545 35.60 -14.58 -12.31
N HIS A 546 35.42 -15.65 -13.06
CA HIS A 546 36.41 -16.73 -13.15
C HIS A 546 37.47 -16.49 -14.23
N GLU A 547 37.08 -15.83 -15.32
CA GLU A 547 37.91 -15.66 -16.51
C GLU A 547 37.92 -14.19 -16.95
N VAL A 548 39.07 -13.76 -17.48
CA VAL A 548 39.19 -12.42 -18.07
C VAL A 548 38.69 -12.50 -19.53
N PRO A 549 37.78 -11.60 -19.96
CA PRO A 549 37.33 -11.58 -21.35
C PRO A 549 38.48 -11.40 -22.34
N GLU A 550 38.31 -11.88 -23.57
CA GLU A 550 39.29 -11.68 -24.64
C GLU A 550 39.59 -10.19 -24.88
N ALA A 551 40.85 -9.88 -25.20
CA ALA A 551 41.27 -8.50 -25.43
C ALA A 551 40.52 -7.89 -26.63
N GLY A 552 39.88 -6.74 -26.39
CA GLY A 552 39.08 -6.04 -27.40
C GLY A 552 37.62 -6.48 -27.50
N SER A 553 37.18 -7.42 -26.65
CA SER A 553 35.76 -7.75 -26.53
C SER A 553 34.95 -6.56 -26.00
N SER A 554 33.64 -6.55 -26.28
CA SER A 554 32.72 -5.64 -25.59
C SER A 554 32.70 -5.92 -24.08
N PRO A 555 32.35 -4.92 -23.24
CA PRO A 555 32.13 -5.12 -21.82
C PRO A 555 31.08 -6.21 -21.56
N VAL A 556 31.45 -7.21 -20.75
CA VAL A 556 30.58 -8.36 -20.46
C VAL A 556 29.57 -7.98 -19.37
N PRO A 557 28.26 -8.17 -19.58
CA PRO A 557 27.23 -7.94 -18.56
C PRO A 557 27.43 -8.79 -17.30
N LEU A 558 27.19 -8.19 -16.13
CA LEU A 558 27.27 -8.88 -14.84
C LEU A 558 25.94 -8.84 -14.08
N ILE A 559 25.39 -7.65 -13.89
CA ILE A 559 24.11 -7.42 -13.21
C ILE A 559 23.42 -6.21 -13.82
N GLY A 560 22.11 -6.31 -14.04
CA GLY A 560 21.35 -5.22 -14.64
C GLY A 560 19.84 -5.40 -14.55
N ALA A 561 19.12 -4.46 -15.16
CA ALA A 561 17.67 -4.51 -15.32
C ALA A 561 17.27 -4.20 -16.76
N ARG A 562 16.21 -4.84 -17.25
CA ARG A 562 15.59 -4.54 -18.54
C ARG A 562 14.19 -3.97 -18.37
N LEU A 563 13.78 -3.12 -19.30
CA LEU A 563 12.41 -2.61 -19.40
C LEU A 563 11.51 -3.63 -20.11
N ASN A 564 10.20 -3.47 -19.95
CA ASN A 564 9.16 -4.28 -20.60
C ASN A 564 8.74 -3.72 -21.97
N ASP A 565 9.63 -3.02 -22.66
CA ASP A 565 9.42 -2.53 -24.02
C ASP A 565 9.78 -3.59 -25.06
N THR A 566 9.34 -3.40 -26.30
CA THR A 566 9.60 -4.34 -27.40
C THR A 566 11.09 -4.58 -27.64
N ALA A 567 11.93 -3.58 -27.36
CA ALA A 567 13.38 -3.68 -27.50
C ALA A 567 14.08 -4.32 -26.29
N SER A 568 13.36 -4.60 -25.18
CA SER A 568 13.95 -5.07 -23.92
C SER A 568 15.14 -4.20 -23.49
N THR A 569 14.93 -2.89 -23.56
CA THR A 569 15.92 -1.86 -23.33
C THR A 569 16.56 -2.04 -21.96
N VAL A 570 17.88 -2.02 -21.92
CA VAL A 570 18.65 -2.06 -20.67
C VAL A 570 18.40 -0.76 -19.91
N LEU A 571 17.79 -0.86 -18.73
CA LEU A 571 17.61 0.26 -17.81
C LEU A 571 18.94 0.63 -17.17
N PHE A 572 19.59 -0.35 -16.54
CA PHE A 572 20.97 -0.22 -16.07
C PHE A 572 21.71 -1.54 -16.28
N GLN A 573 23.02 -1.46 -16.43
CA GLN A 573 23.90 -2.61 -16.55
C GLN A 573 25.27 -2.29 -15.98
N LEU A 574 25.68 -3.03 -14.96
CA LEU A 574 27.08 -3.10 -14.57
C LEU A 574 27.75 -4.25 -15.35
N SER A 575 28.87 -3.93 -15.97
CA SER A 575 29.69 -4.80 -16.80
C SER A 575 31.15 -4.75 -16.37
N TYR A 576 31.92 -5.73 -16.84
CA TYR A 576 33.37 -5.82 -16.65
C TYR A 576 34.11 -5.97 -17.99
N THR A 577 35.36 -5.52 -18.05
CA THR A 577 36.15 -5.49 -19.30
C THR A 577 37.42 -6.34 -19.22
N SER A 578 38.04 -6.65 -20.36
CA SER A 578 39.33 -7.35 -20.44
C SER A 578 40.48 -6.63 -19.71
N GLU A 579 40.36 -5.31 -19.51
CA GLU A 579 41.31 -4.47 -18.77
C GLU A 579 41.11 -4.50 -17.24
N ARG A 580 40.16 -5.31 -16.77
CA ARG A 580 39.75 -5.40 -15.36
C ARG A 580 39.08 -4.15 -14.79
N ASN A 581 38.51 -3.32 -15.65
CA ASN A 581 37.73 -2.15 -15.27
C ASN A 581 36.24 -2.50 -15.14
N TRP A 582 35.52 -1.70 -14.35
CA TRP A 582 34.06 -1.69 -14.32
C TRP A 582 33.52 -0.76 -15.40
N ASN A 583 32.34 -1.07 -15.92
CA ASN A 583 31.59 -0.22 -16.83
C ASN A 583 30.12 -0.18 -16.41
N LEU A 584 29.53 1.01 -16.29
CA LEU A 584 28.11 1.19 -15.97
C LEU A 584 27.41 1.87 -17.14
N THR A 585 26.27 1.31 -17.55
CA THR A 585 25.35 1.91 -18.50
C THR A 585 24.02 2.17 -17.82
N LEU A 586 23.39 3.31 -18.13
CA LEU A 586 22.13 3.78 -17.57
C LEU A 586 21.28 4.48 -18.65
N HIS A 587 20.09 3.92 -18.91
CA HIS A 587 19.17 4.42 -19.92
C HIS A 587 18.81 5.89 -19.71
N LYS A 588 18.93 6.70 -20.78
CA LYS A 588 18.68 8.17 -20.83
C LYS A 588 19.49 9.02 -19.85
N MET A 589 20.33 8.41 -19.02
CA MET A 589 20.96 9.06 -17.88
C MET A 589 22.45 8.72 -17.75
N ASP A 590 23.07 8.11 -18.75
CA ASP A 590 24.52 7.80 -18.79
C ASP A 590 25.39 9.01 -18.42
N PHE A 591 25.01 10.21 -18.86
CA PHE A 591 25.76 11.44 -18.60
C PHE A 591 25.63 11.96 -17.16
N LEU A 592 24.61 11.49 -16.42
CA LEU A 592 24.34 11.88 -15.05
C LEU A 592 25.14 11.04 -14.05
N VAL A 593 25.45 9.79 -14.37
CA VAL A 593 26.19 8.91 -13.44
C VAL A 593 27.66 8.87 -13.82
N LYS A 594 28.54 9.16 -12.86
CA LYS A 594 29.99 9.25 -13.08
C LYS A 594 30.75 8.27 -12.18
N PRO A 595 31.94 7.83 -12.61
CA PRO A 595 32.91 7.19 -11.74
C PRO A 595 33.15 8.02 -10.46
N SER A 596 33.00 7.42 -9.28
CA SER A 596 33.25 8.07 -7.99
C SER A 596 34.77 8.04 -7.67
N GLY A 597 35.53 8.82 -8.42
CA GLY A 597 36.99 8.88 -8.31
C GLY A 597 37.66 7.63 -8.90
N ASP A 598 38.59 7.02 -8.16
CA ASP A 598 39.17 5.74 -8.54
C ASP A 598 38.12 4.64 -8.31
N VAL A 599 37.72 3.96 -9.39
CA VAL A 599 36.75 2.85 -9.38
C VAL A 599 37.41 1.57 -8.85
N GLY A 600 38.74 1.46 -8.98
CA GLY A 600 39.47 0.23 -8.73
C GLY A 600 39.18 -0.85 -9.77
N ASN A 601 40.04 -1.88 -9.75
CA ASN A 601 39.95 -3.02 -10.65
C ASN A 601 39.35 -4.22 -9.93
N TRP A 602 38.71 -5.11 -10.68
CA TRP A 602 38.28 -6.40 -10.15
C TRP A 602 39.36 -7.47 -10.39
N GLU A 603 39.30 -8.55 -9.61
CA GLU A 603 40.23 -9.68 -9.71
C GLU A 603 39.48 -10.97 -10.02
N THR A 604 40.10 -11.83 -10.83
CA THR A 604 39.58 -13.16 -11.12
C THR A 604 39.54 -14.02 -9.86
N ASN A 605 38.53 -14.89 -9.74
CA ASN A 605 38.36 -15.83 -8.64
C ASN A 605 38.31 -15.18 -7.26
N THR A 606 37.89 -13.91 -7.21
CA THR A 606 37.69 -13.15 -5.97
C THR A 606 36.21 -12.83 -5.82
N ALA A 607 35.66 -13.09 -4.63
CA ALA A 607 34.28 -12.71 -4.31
C ALA A 607 34.19 -11.19 -4.11
N ILE A 608 33.29 -10.56 -4.86
CA ILE A 608 33.05 -9.12 -4.81
C ILE A 608 31.57 -8.91 -4.53
N ARG A 609 31.23 -8.14 -3.50
CA ARG A 609 29.85 -7.73 -3.25
C ARG A 609 29.54 -6.48 -4.06
N VAL A 610 28.68 -6.63 -5.05
CA VAL A 610 28.18 -5.53 -5.86
C VAL A 610 26.84 -5.08 -5.31
N THR A 611 26.65 -3.77 -5.13
CA THR A 611 25.37 -3.21 -4.67
C THR A 611 24.96 -2.04 -5.54
N VAL A 612 23.74 -2.09 -6.09
CA VAL A 612 23.11 -1.04 -6.89
C VAL A 612 21.96 -0.44 -6.09
N ARG A 613 21.91 0.88 -5.98
CA ARG A 613 20.83 1.61 -5.31
C ARG A 613 20.22 2.62 -6.26
N LYS A 614 18.89 2.73 -6.21
CA LYS A 614 18.10 3.76 -6.90
C LYS A 614 17.09 4.35 -5.92
N ASN A 615 17.05 5.66 -5.74
CA ASN A 615 16.02 6.32 -4.91
C ASN A 615 14.84 6.85 -5.74
N ASN A 616 13.87 7.48 -5.05
CA ASN A 616 12.65 8.04 -5.65
C ASN A 616 12.92 9.25 -6.56
N ASP A 617 14.08 9.92 -6.42
CA ASP A 617 14.50 11.05 -7.23
C ASP A 617 15.37 10.62 -8.43
N ASP A 618 15.42 9.31 -8.72
CA ASP A 618 16.25 8.68 -9.76
C ASP A 618 17.76 8.93 -9.56
N GLU A 619 18.21 9.07 -8.31
CA GLU A 619 19.64 9.03 -7.99
C GLU A 619 20.13 7.58 -7.88
N TRP A 620 21.26 7.32 -8.50
CA TRP A 620 21.88 6.02 -8.66
C TRP A 620 23.25 5.98 -7.98
N PHE A 621 23.49 4.88 -7.27
CA PHE A 621 24.79 4.59 -6.66
C PHE A 621 25.15 3.14 -6.85
N VAL A 622 26.40 2.87 -7.23
CA VAL A 622 26.93 1.50 -7.36
C VAL A 622 28.15 1.36 -6.47
N TYR A 623 28.20 0.23 -5.76
CA TYR A 623 29.26 -0.12 -4.83
C TYR A 623 29.90 -1.46 -5.20
N ALA A 624 31.20 -1.58 -4.98
CA ALA A 624 31.94 -2.84 -4.98
C ALA A 624 32.66 -2.98 -3.63
N ASN A 625 32.35 -4.03 -2.86
CA ASN A 625 32.85 -4.25 -1.50
C ASN A 625 32.68 -3.00 -0.60
N GLY A 626 31.53 -2.34 -0.69
CA GLY A 626 31.22 -1.12 0.06
C GLY A 626 31.93 0.15 -0.38
N ARG A 627 32.87 0.06 -1.32
CA ARG A 627 33.46 1.23 -2.00
C ARG A 627 32.48 1.72 -3.07
N ARG A 628 32.13 3.01 -3.04
CA ARG A 628 31.40 3.65 -4.14
C ARG A 628 32.25 3.66 -5.40
N ILE A 629 31.70 3.14 -6.49
CA ILE A 629 32.36 3.11 -7.80
C ILE A 629 31.66 4.00 -8.81
N TYR A 630 30.33 4.15 -8.70
CA TYR A 630 29.55 5.09 -9.51
C TYR A 630 28.56 5.86 -8.64
N GLU A 631 28.37 7.13 -8.94
CA GLU A 631 27.37 7.98 -8.30
C GLU A 631 26.79 9.00 -9.27
N THR A 632 25.53 9.36 -9.03
CA THR A 632 24.85 10.42 -9.73
C THR A 632 25.47 11.80 -9.43
N ASP A 633 25.77 12.57 -10.48
CA ASP A 633 26.20 13.96 -10.40
C ASP A 633 25.01 14.86 -10.07
N GLU A 634 24.91 15.24 -8.79
CA GLU A 634 23.85 16.11 -8.26
C GLU A 634 23.67 17.42 -9.05
N LYS A 635 24.76 18.00 -9.57
CA LYS A 635 24.69 19.28 -10.30
C LYS A 635 24.04 19.09 -11.66
N GLU A 636 24.27 17.97 -12.32
CA GLU A 636 23.61 17.64 -13.57
C GLU A 636 22.17 17.16 -13.33
N MET A 637 21.92 16.37 -12.28
CA MET A 637 20.55 15.99 -11.89
C MET A 637 19.65 17.18 -11.65
N ALA A 638 20.15 18.23 -10.97
CA ALA A 638 19.37 19.44 -10.73
C ALA A 638 18.85 20.09 -12.03
N LYS A 639 19.54 19.89 -13.17
CA LYS A 639 19.10 20.36 -14.49
C LYS A 639 18.13 19.38 -15.18
N HIS A 640 18.11 18.13 -14.74
CA HIS A 640 17.45 17.00 -15.41
C HIS A 640 16.40 16.28 -14.54
N ARG A 641 15.95 16.87 -13.42
CA ARG A 641 14.98 16.29 -12.47
C ARG A 641 13.66 15.79 -13.08
N ASN A 642 13.33 16.22 -14.30
CA ASN A 642 12.10 15.82 -15.01
C ASN A 642 12.37 14.82 -16.14
N THR A 643 13.56 14.23 -16.20
CA THR A 643 13.89 13.23 -17.22
C THR A 643 13.19 11.92 -16.85
N ASP A 644 12.12 11.59 -17.57
CA ASP A 644 11.42 10.32 -17.40
C ASP A 644 12.27 9.15 -17.93
N GLN A 645 12.98 8.49 -17.01
CA GLN A 645 13.83 7.34 -17.32
C GLN A 645 12.98 6.18 -17.88
N PHE A 646 11.84 5.91 -17.26
CA PHE A 646 10.98 4.77 -17.56
C PHE A 646 10.10 4.94 -18.80
N GLY A 647 9.68 6.18 -19.10
CA GLY A 647 8.66 6.40 -20.12
C GLY A 647 7.36 5.67 -19.77
N PRO A 648 6.65 5.10 -20.76
CA PRO A 648 5.47 4.28 -20.50
C PRO A 648 5.81 2.87 -19.97
N HIS A 649 7.10 2.51 -19.93
CA HIS A 649 7.56 1.16 -19.61
C HIS A 649 7.98 1.03 -18.15
N ARG A 650 8.06 -0.20 -17.65
CA ARG A 650 8.49 -0.53 -16.29
C ARG A 650 9.52 -1.64 -16.34
N ILE A 651 10.22 -1.88 -15.23
CA ILE A 651 11.22 -2.97 -15.16
C ILE A 651 10.51 -4.29 -15.43
N SER A 652 11.00 -5.10 -16.37
CA SER A 652 10.50 -6.45 -16.61
C SER A 652 11.17 -7.45 -15.66
N HIS A 653 12.50 -7.45 -15.62
CA HIS A 653 13.32 -8.35 -14.81
C HIS A 653 14.69 -7.74 -14.50
N PHE A 654 15.27 -8.19 -13.39
CA PHE A 654 16.72 -8.14 -13.21
C PHE A 654 17.38 -9.30 -13.96
N PHE A 655 18.60 -9.09 -14.43
CA PHE A 655 19.38 -10.13 -15.06
C PHE A 655 20.77 -10.23 -14.43
N PHE A 656 21.32 -11.44 -14.43
CA PHE A 656 22.62 -11.77 -13.88
C PHE A 656 23.39 -12.62 -14.89
N GLY A 657 24.66 -12.29 -15.14
CA GLY A 657 25.46 -12.92 -16.20
C GLY A 657 25.12 -12.38 -17.60
N ALA A 658 25.62 -13.07 -18.62
CA ALA A 658 25.53 -12.66 -20.02
C ALA A 658 24.97 -13.81 -20.87
N GLY A 659 23.86 -13.56 -21.57
CA GLY A 659 23.13 -14.60 -22.31
C GLY A 659 23.19 -14.47 -23.84
N ASN A 660 24.00 -13.55 -24.38
CA ASN A 660 24.14 -13.43 -25.83
C ASN A 660 25.15 -14.46 -26.34
N LYS A 661 24.92 -14.96 -27.56
CA LYS A 661 25.86 -15.88 -28.24
C LYS A 661 27.27 -15.31 -28.39
N GLU A 662 27.40 -13.98 -28.48
CA GLU A 662 28.69 -13.28 -28.54
C GLU A 662 29.48 -13.37 -27.22
N ASP A 663 28.81 -13.65 -26.11
CA ASP A 663 29.38 -13.74 -24.76
C ASP A 663 29.61 -15.19 -24.28
N GLU A 664 29.20 -16.21 -25.06
CA GLU A 664 29.25 -17.63 -24.68
C GLU A 664 30.66 -18.10 -24.28
N GLY A 665 31.68 -17.58 -24.97
CA GLY A 665 33.10 -17.86 -24.68
C GLY A 665 33.77 -16.92 -23.67
N ASN A 666 33.14 -15.78 -23.35
CA ASN A 666 33.78 -14.68 -22.61
C ASN A 666 33.20 -14.46 -21.20
N SER A 667 32.09 -15.13 -20.86
CA SER A 667 31.41 -14.97 -19.58
C SER A 667 31.45 -16.27 -18.77
N HIS A 668 32.14 -16.22 -17.63
CA HIS A 668 32.16 -17.30 -16.65
C HIS A 668 32.11 -16.65 -15.26
N VAL A 669 30.91 -16.62 -14.69
CA VAL A 669 30.63 -15.91 -13.43
C VAL A 669 29.85 -16.80 -12.48
N THR A 670 30.12 -16.69 -11.18
CA THR A 670 29.27 -17.24 -10.13
C THR A 670 28.55 -16.11 -9.42
N VAL A 671 27.24 -16.23 -9.27
CA VAL A 671 26.39 -15.25 -8.58
C VAL A 671 25.79 -15.90 -7.36
N ALA A 672 25.94 -15.25 -6.21
CA ALA A 672 25.60 -15.74 -4.89
C ALA A 672 24.97 -14.61 -4.06
N ASP A 673 24.23 -14.98 -3.02
CA ASP A 673 23.61 -14.07 -2.06
C ASP A 673 22.89 -12.86 -2.70
N VAL A 674 21.99 -13.09 -3.65
CA VAL A 674 21.27 -11.99 -4.30
C VAL A 674 20.19 -11.48 -3.36
N LEU A 675 20.31 -10.24 -2.88
CA LEU A 675 19.44 -9.61 -1.90
C LEU A 675 18.73 -8.40 -2.53
N LEU A 676 17.40 -8.38 -2.47
CA LEU A 676 16.60 -7.27 -2.97
C LEU A 676 15.88 -6.56 -1.81
N TYR A 677 16.09 -5.26 -1.67
CA TYR A 677 15.45 -4.43 -0.66
C TYR A 677 14.48 -3.43 -1.30
N ASN A 678 13.32 -3.22 -0.67
CA ASN A 678 12.36 -2.17 -1.01
C ASN A 678 12.72 -0.77 -0.44
N ARG A 679 13.96 -0.64 0.05
CA ARG A 679 14.49 0.58 0.67
C ARG A 679 15.94 0.84 0.26
N ILE A 680 16.41 2.03 0.60
CA ILE A 680 17.82 2.41 0.49
C ILE A 680 18.52 2.04 1.79
N LEU A 681 19.58 1.24 1.70
CA LEU A 681 20.44 0.97 2.85
C LEU A 681 21.45 2.11 3.02
N TYR A 682 21.54 2.67 4.22
CA TYR A 682 22.44 3.77 4.56
C TYR A 682 23.43 3.37 5.64
N ARG A 683 24.55 4.11 5.72
CA ARG A 683 25.53 4.07 6.83
C ARG A 683 25.83 2.64 7.30
N ASP A 684 25.38 2.31 8.50
CA ASP A 684 25.68 1.07 9.20
C ASP A 684 25.04 -0.13 8.50
N ASP A 685 23.82 -0.02 7.95
CA ASP A 685 23.20 -1.12 7.20
C ASP A 685 24.01 -1.48 5.97
N LEU A 686 24.40 -0.45 5.21
CA LEU A 686 25.24 -0.65 4.03
C LEU A 686 26.64 -1.15 4.44
N GLY A 687 27.19 -0.65 5.55
CA GLY A 687 28.44 -1.12 6.12
C GLY A 687 28.38 -2.60 6.51
N ASN A 688 27.34 -3.01 7.23
CA ASN A 688 27.09 -4.38 7.68
C ASN A 688 26.89 -5.32 6.49
N LEU A 689 26.13 -4.89 5.48
CA LEU A 689 25.96 -5.64 4.24
C LEU A 689 27.31 -5.86 3.54
N ASN A 690 28.18 -4.84 3.47
CA ASN A 690 29.46 -4.93 2.75
C ASN A 690 30.61 -5.54 3.56
N ALA A 691 30.56 -5.51 4.89
CA ALA A 691 31.56 -6.11 5.76
C ALA A 691 31.60 -7.65 5.62
N ARG A 692 30.54 -8.24 5.08
CA ARG A 692 30.44 -9.68 4.86
C ARG A 692 30.91 -10.05 3.45
N THR A 693 32.04 -10.76 3.39
CA THR A 693 32.61 -11.34 2.18
C THR A 693 32.44 -12.85 2.08
N VAL A 694 31.99 -13.51 3.16
CA VAL A 694 31.77 -14.96 3.19
C VAL A 694 30.32 -15.27 2.73
N PRO A 695 30.13 -16.17 1.75
CA PRO A 695 28.81 -16.61 1.31
C PRO A 695 27.93 -17.09 2.47
N ILE A 696 26.63 -16.86 2.37
CA ILE A 696 25.69 -17.36 3.37
C ILE A 696 25.55 -18.87 3.17
N ARG A 697 26.03 -19.66 4.14
CA ARG A 697 25.78 -21.11 4.16
C ARG A 697 24.40 -21.33 4.75
N HIS A 698 23.46 -21.78 3.93
CA HIS A 698 22.13 -22.16 4.39
C HIS A 698 22.12 -23.60 4.91
N PRO A 699 21.34 -23.89 5.96
CA PRO A 699 20.72 -25.21 6.08
C PRO A 699 20.01 -25.48 4.76
N ALA A 700 20.33 -26.57 4.05
CA ALA A 700 19.54 -26.98 2.90
C ALA A 700 18.06 -27.07 3.34
N ALA A 701 17.10 -26.81 2.43
CA ALA A 701 15.68 -26.94 2.73
C ALA A 701 15.31 -28.32 3.36
N GLU A 702 16.14 -29.35 3.14
CA GLU A 702 16.06 -30.63 3.84
C GLU A 702 16.21 -30.51 5.37
N GLU A 703 17.07 -29.64 5.91
CA GLU A 703 17.20 -29.44 7.36
C GLU A 703 15.98 -28.72 7.96
N LEU A 704 15.33 -27.83 7.21
CA LEU A 704 14.06 -27.21 7.62
C LEU A 704 12.92 -28.24 7.65
N HIS A 705 12.86 -29.13 6.65
CA HIS A 705 11.93 -30.27 6.67
C HIS A 705 12.24 -31.26 7.80
N THR A 706 13.52 -31.49 8.11
CA THR A 706 13.95 -32.44 9.16
C THR A 706 13.69 -31.88 10.56
N ALA A 707 13.83 -30.57 10.79
CA ALA A 707 13.51 -29.94 12.07
C ALA A 707 12.03 -30.09 12.47
N VAL A 708 11.13 -30.08 11.47
CA VAL A 708 9.70 -30.36 11.67
C VAL A 708 9.45 -31.85 11.97
N GLU A 709 10.25 -32.77 11.42
CA GLU A 709 10.11 -34.21 11.69
C GLU A 709 10.57 -34.64 13.10
N VAL A 710 11.45 -33.89 13.77
CA VAL A 710 12.04 -34.32 15.06
C VAL A 710 11.23 -33.89 16.29
N THR A 711 10.47 -32.79 16.22
CA THR A 711 9.80 -32.22 17.42
C THR A 711 8.27 -32.32 17.44
N ALA A 712 7.65 -32.71 16.33
CA ALA A 712 6.20 -32.82 16.20
C ALA A 712 5.65 -34.19 16.66
N THR A 713 4.46 -34.21 17.23
CA THR A 713 3.70 -35.45 17.49
C THR A 713 3.30 -36.13 16.17
N GLU A 714 3.08 -37.45 16.16
CA GLU A 714 2.77 -38.18 14.90
C GLU A 714 1.52 -37.65 14.18
N GLU A 715 0.53 -37.11 14.91
CA GLU A 715 -0.63 -36.42 14.30
C GLU A 715 -0.23 -35.11 13.59
N GLU A 716 0.67 -34.32 14.18
CA GLU A 716 1.23 -33.12 13.55
C GLU A 716 2.10 -33.47 12.33
N LYS A 717 2.91 -34.55 12.40
CA LYS A 717 3.68 -35.02 11.24
C LYS A 717 2.78 -35.47 10.09
N GLN A 718 1.67 -36.12 10.39
CA GLN A 718 0.73 -36.59 9.37
C GLN A 718 -0.05 -35.41 8.75
N LYS A 719 -0.42 -34.41 9.55
CA LYS A 719 -0.97 -33.13 9.06
C LYS A 719 0.03 -32.37 8.20
N VAL A 720 1.29 -32.25 8.64
CA VAL A 720 2.35 -31.59 7.85
C VAL A 720 2.61 -32.37 6.55
N ARG A 721 2.71 -33.71 6.57
CA ARG A 721 2.88 -34.49 5.33
C ARG A 721 1.71 -34.30 4.37
N GLN A 722 0.46 -34.33 4.86
CA GLN A 722 -0.72 -34.02 4.04
C GLN A 722 -0.70 -32.59 3.52
N LEU A 723 -0.31 -31.61 4.34
CA LEU A 723 -0.16 -30.22 3.90
C LEU A 723 0.95 -30.08 2.86
N THR A 724 2.08 -30.78 3.02
CA THR A 724 3.24 -30.70 2.11
C THR A 724 2.93 -31.38 0.78
N THR A 725 2.20 -32.51 0.79
CA THR A 725 1.66 -33.09 -0.45
C THR A 725 0.61 -32.18 -1.08
N SER A 726 -0.25 -31.52 -0.27
CA SER A 726 -1.18 -30.52 -0.81
C SER A 726 -0.51 -29.25 -1.34
N LEU A 727 0.67 -28.88 -0.80
CA LEU A 727 1.52 -27.77 -1.25
C LEU A 727 2.27 -28.13 -2.55
N ALA A 728 2.60 -29.42 -2.74
CA ALA A 728 3.14 -29.94 -4.01
C ALA A 728 2.03 -30.15 -5.07
N ASP A 729 0.80 -30.42 -4.65
CA ASP A 729 -0.39 -30.51 -5.49
C ASP A 729 -1.04 -29.15 -5.78
N VAL A 730 -0.52 -28.06 -5.20
CA VAL A 730 -0.69 -26.75 -5.83
C VAL A 730 0.12 -26.84 -7.11
N GLU A 731 -0.57 -27.02 -8.24
CA GLU A 731 -0.02 -26.61 -9.52
C GLU A 731 0.61 -25.24 -9.26
N ASP A 732 1.95 -25.18 -9.27
CA ASP A 732 2.68 -23.92 -9.46
C ASP A 732 1.86 -23.19 -10.51
N PRO A 733 1.22 -22.04 -10.19
CA PRO A 733 0.38 -21.37 -11.14
C PRO A 733 1.32 -21.13 -12.29
N ARG A 734 1.16 -21.92 -13.36
CA ARG A 734 1.97 -21.80 -14.56
C ARG A 734 1.64 -20.40 -15.02
N ILE A 735 2.45 -19.42 -14.60
CA ILE A 735 2.61 -18.14 -15.24
C ILE A 735 3.32 -18.52 -16.52
N ALA A 736 2.58 -19.19 -17.41
CA ALA A 736 3.07 -19.64 -18.68
C ALA A 736 3.59 -18.38 -19.37
N GLN A 737 4.88 -18.39 -19.70
CA GLN A 737 5.52 -17.36 -20.50
C GLN A 737 4.70 -17.15 -21.78
N PRO A 738 4.64 -15.93 -22.33
CA PRO A 738 3.96 -15.70 -23.60
C PRO A 738 4.63 -16.56 -24.68
N THR A 739 3.98 -17.65 -25.07
CA THR A 739 4.35 -18.33 -26.30
C THR A 739 3.86 -17.45 -27.43
N ASN A 740 4.83 -16.93 -28.19
CA ASN A 740 4.74 -16.05 -29.36
C ASN A 740 3.42 -16.24 -30.14
N SER A 741 2.37 -15.52 -29.75
CA SER A 741 1.05 -15.65 -30.35
C SER A 741 1.00 -14.74 -31.57
N GLN A 742 1.19 -15.37 -32.72
CA GLN A 742 0.98 -14.77 -34.03
C GLN A 742 -0.39 -14.11 -34.10
N SER A 743 -0.38 -12.90 -34.63
CA SER A 743 -1.53 -12.04 -34.96
C SER A 743 -2.76 -12.82 -35.46
N VAL A 744 -3.83 -12.86 -34.67
CA VAL A 744 -5.16 -13.20 -35.16
C VAL A 744 -5.89 -11.89 -35.49
N ARG A 745 -5.91 -11.57 -36.79
CA ARG A 745 -6.84 -10.60 -37.39
C ARG A 745 -8.21 -11.25 -37.49
N VAL A 746 -9.24 -10.70 -36.86
CA VAL A 746 -10.63 -10.90 -37.30
C VAL A 746 -11.34 -9.55 -37.34
N LEU A 747 -12.14 -9.43 -38.39
CA LEU A 747 -12.62 -8.23 -39.02
C LEU A 747 -13.82 -7.62 -38.28
N ALA A 748 -13.87 -6.30 -38.37
CA ALA A 748 -15.08 -5.52 -38.23
C ALA A 748 -16.15 -5.99 -39.22
N GLY A 749 -17.40 -6.02 -38.76
CA GLY A 749 -18.55 -6.18 -39.64
C GLY A 749 -19.82 -6.50 -38.87
N SER A 750 -20.62 -5.48 -38.58
CA SER A 750 -21.95 -5.32 -39.19
C SER A 750 -22.80 -4.39 -38.33
N GLU A 751 -23.01 -3.21 -38.89
CA GLU A 751 -24.03 -2.24 -38.53
C GLU A 751 -25.43 -2.85 -38.72
N SER A 752 -26.35 -2.55 -37.82
CA SER A 752 -27.78 -2.55 -38.15
C SER A 752 -28.44 -1.35 -37.50
N SER A 753 -28.90 -0.48 -38.39
CA SER A 753 -29.62 0.77 -38.25
C SER A 753 -31.04 0.60 -37.70
N ALA A 754 -31.51 1.58 -36.94
CA ALA A 754 -32.86 2.18 -37.00
C ALA A 754 -32.93 3.24 -35.88
N GLU A 755 -32.82 4.54 -36.18
CA GLU A 755 -33.85 5.43 -36.77
C GLU A 755 -34.69 6.12 -35.68
N ASN A 756 -34.36 7.40 -35.48
CA ASN A 756 -35.20 8.57 -35.23
C ASN A 756 -36.50 8.43 -34.41
N ALA A 757 -36.53 9.12 -33.28
CA ALA A 757 -37.67 9.94 -32.89
C ALA A 757 -37.16 11.17 -32.13
N GLU A 758 -37.23 12.32 -32.79
CA GLU A 758 -37.13 13.65 -32.21
C GLU A 758 -38.32 13.87 -31.28
N ASP A 759 -38.09 14.39 -30.07
CA ASP A 759 -39.10 15.20 -29.40
C ASP A 759 -38.44 16.40 -28.73
N GLU A 760 -38.72 17.57 -29.30
CA GLU A 760 -38.34 18.89 -28.81
C GLU A 760 -39.12 19.22 -27.53
N LEU A 761 -38.42 19.48 -26.42
CA LEU A 761 -38.95 20.37 -25.37
C LEU A 761 -37.96 21.49 -25.07
N ARG A 762 -38.30 22.63 -25.68
CA ARG A 762 -37.73 23.97 -25.53
C ARG A 762 -37.88 24.56 -24.10
N PRO A 763 -37.12 25.62 -23.76
CA PRO A 763 -36.75 25.94 -22.39
C PRO A 763 -37.77 26.81 -21.65
N ARG A 764 -37.94 26.57 -20.35
CA ARG A 764 -38.64 27.48 -19.44
C ARG A 764 -37.66 28.48 -18.83
N THR A 765 -37.89 29.73 -19.22
CA THR A 765 -37.26 30.96 -18.76
C THR A 765 -37.59 31.26 -17.29
N ALA A 766 -36.68 32.00 -16.68
CA ALA A 766 -36.62 32.46 -15.30
C ALA A 766 -37.93 33.05 -14.74
N ALA A 767 -38.23 32.66 -13.49
CA ALA A 767 -39.03 33.47 -12.58
C ALA A 767 -38.06 34.06 -11.54
N THR A 768 -37.86 35.37 -11.66
CA THR A 768 -37.30 36.27 -10.66
C THR A 768 -38.15 36.24 -9.39
N ASN A 769 -37.55 35.93 -8.24
CA ASN A 769 -38.03 36.41 -6.96
C ASN A 769 -36.86 37.07 -6.24
N ASP A 770 -36.91 38.39 -6.25
CA ASP A 770 -36.12 39.28 -5.41
C ASP A 770 -36.44 38.98 -3.94
N THR A 771 -35.43 38.61 -3.16
CA THR A 771 -35.42 38.91 -1.73
C THR A 771 -34.02 39.30 -1.36
N SER A 772 -33.90 40.57 -1.00
CA SER A 772 -32.68 41.30 -0.68
C SER A 772 -32.24 41.07 0.77
N VAL A 773 -30.92 40.95 0.96
CA VAL A 773 -30.11 41.40 2.13
C VAL A 773 -30.18 40.50 3.41
N PRO A 774 -29.08 40.34 4.21
CA PRO A 774 -27.85 41.15 4.25
C PRO A 774 -26.53 40.39 4.07
N GLY A 775 -25.57 41.13 3.49
CA GLY A 775 -24.16 40.75 3.44
C GLY A 775 -23.57 40.64 4.86
N THR A 776 -22.98 39.48 5.13
CA THR A 776 -22.10 39.27 6.27
C THR A 776 -20.67 39.39 5.78
N ASN A 777 -19.97 40.42 6.24
CA ASN A 777 -18.54 40.62 6.04
C ASN A 777 -17.80 39.45 6.69
N HIS A 778 -17.38 38.46 5.91
CA HIS A 778 -16.31 37.56 6.33
C HIS A 778 -15.00 38.36 6.30
N SER A 779 -14.73 39.00 7.43
CA SER A 779 -13.37 39.37 7.79
C SER A 779 -12.56 38.08 7.79
N ALA A 780 -11.51 38.05 6.97
CA ALA A 780 -10.51 37.00 6.99
C ALA A 780 -9.92 36.97 8.41
N SER A 781 -10.39 36.04 9.24
CA SER A 781 -9.73 35.78 10.50
C SER A 781 -8.38 35.17 10.14
N GLU A 782 -7.31 35.90 10.44
CA GLU A 782 -5.97 35.36 10.55
C GLU A 782 -6.01 34.20 11.55
N GLY A 783 -6.19 32.98 11.03
CA GLY A 783 -6.22 31.76 11.84
C GLY A 783 -4.84 31.56 12.43
N SER A 784 -4.65 31.95 13.68
CA SER A 784 -3.45 31.60 14.43
C SER A 784 -3.48 30.09 14.68
N MET A 785 -2.63 29.35 13.96
CA MET A 785 -2.42 27.90 14.14
C MET A 785 -2.15 27.55 15.61
N SER A 786 -2.82 26.51 16.11
CA SER A 786 -2.72 26.10 17.52
C SER A 786 -1.31 25.60 17.88
N PRO A 787 -0.88 25.66 19.15
CA PRO A 787 0.42 25.15 19.58
C PRO A 787 0.63 23.65 19.28
N LYS A 788 -0.45 22.85 19.27
CA LYS A 788 -0.38 21.42 18.92
C LYS A 788 -0.16 21.22 17.43
N ASP A 789 -0.81 22.00 16.57
CA ASP A 789 -0.58 21.96 15.12
C ASP A 789 0.85 22.40 14.79
N ARG A 790 1.38 23.42 15.50
CA ARG A 790 2.80 23.80 15.39
C ARG A 790 3.73 22.66 15.80
N LEU A 791 3.39 21.92 16.86
CA LEU A 791 4.21 20.80 17.34
C LEU A 791 4.14 19.62 16.36
N ALA A 792 2.96 19.28 15.84
CA ALA A 792 2.77 18.27 14.80
C ALA A 792 3.60 18.61 13.56
N LEU A 793 3.55 19.87 13.10
CA LEU A 793 4.33 20.34 11.94
C LEU A 793 5.85 20.36 12.21
N ILE A 794 6.28 20.56 13.46
CA ILE A 794 7.69 20.43 13.87
C ILE A 794 8.14 18.95 13.90
N THR A 795 7.27 18.05 14.36
CA THR A 795 7.53 16.60 14.34
C THR A 795 7.57 16.07 12.91
N ASP A 796 6.67 16.53 12.05
CA ASP A 796 6.68 16.25 10.61
C ASP A 796 7.93 16.81 9.94
N ALA A 797 8.36 18.02 10.28
CA ALA A 797 9.62 18.58 9.79
C ALA A 797 10.82 17.74 10.24
N LYS A 798 10.80 17.10 11.42
CA LYS A 798 11.85 16.17 11.87
C LYS A 798 11.84 14.84 11.11
N LEU A 799 10.67 14.29 10.80
CA LEU A 799 10.53 13.07 10.00
C LEU A 799 10.96 13.30 8.54
N ILE A 800 10.52 14.41 7.94
CA ILE A 800 11.01 14.87 6.62
C ILE A 800 12.51 15.15 6.68
N LEU A 801 13.04 15.70 7.78
CA LEU A 801 14.49 15.85 7.96
C LEU A 801 15.22 14.52 8.11
N HIS A 802 14.57 13.47 8.61
CA HIS A 802 15.16 12.14 8.71
C HIS A 802 15.30 11.52 7.32
N ASP A 803 14.24 11.61 6.51
CA ASP A 803 14.26 11.20 5.09
C ASP A 803 15.26 12.02 4.26
N LEU A 804 15.43 13.31 4.56
CA LEU A 804 16.40 14.19 3.88
C LEU A 804 17.82 14.17 4.49
N ARG A 805 18.03 13.57 5.68
CA ARG A 805 19.35 13.57 6.35
C ARG A 805 20.38 12.65 5.71
N GLY A 806 20.00 11.93 4.65
CA GLY A 806 20.90 11.13 3.83
C GLY A 806 21.87 11.95 2.97
N ASP A 807 21.59 13.24 2.75
CA ASP A 807 22.35 14.04 1.79
C ASP A 807 23.19 15.15 2.47
N SER A 808 24.49 15.17 2.14
CA SER A 808 25.44 16.16 2.63
C SER A 808 25.23 17.54 2.01
N THR A 809 24.54 17.62 0.86
CA THR A 809 24.33 18.85 0.10
C THR A 809 22.94 19.45 0.33
N ALA A 810 21.93 18.63 0.64
CA ALA A 810 20.69 19.07 1.28
C ALA A 810 20.97 19.93 2.53
N ARG A 811 22.05 19.67 3.28
CA ARG A 811 22.48 20.53 4.40
C ARG A 811 22.76 21.98 3.99
N VAL A 812 23.23 22.26 2.77
CA VAL A 812 23.57 23.63 2.35
C VAL A 812 22.34 24.37 1.83
N CYS A 813 21.49 23.69 1.05
CA CYS A 813 20.27 24.29 0.50
C CYS A 813 19.16 24.44 1.55
N VAL A 814 18.93 23.42 2.38
CA VAL A 814 17.92 23.47 3.45
C VAL A 814 18.37 24.39 4.58
N SER A 815 19.67 24.48 4.90
CA SER A 815 20.21 25.50 5.81
C SER A 815 19.91 26.92 5.31
N ARG A 816 20.12 27.21 4.02
CA ARG A 816 19.83 28.54 3.46
C ARG A 816 18.34 28.86 3.47
N VAL A 817 17.46 27.88 3.22
CA VAL A 817 16.00 28.07 3.26
C VAL A 817 15.53 28.25 4.71
N LEU A 818 16.02 27.45 5.66
CA LEU A 818 15.73 27.60 7.09
C LEU A 818 16.27 28.92 7.67
N LEU A 819 17.47 29.36 7.30
CA LEU A 819 17.99 30.67 7.71
C LEU A 819 17.16 31.82 7.14
N ARG A 820 16.61 31.67 5.92
CA ARG A 820 15.68 32.66 5.35
C ARG A 820 14.32 32.64 6.04
N LEU A 821 13.79 31.46 6.37
CA LEU A 821 12.55 31.30 7.14
C LEU A 821 12.68 31.85 8.56
N LEU A 822 13.78 31.54 9.25
CA LEU A 822 14.10 32.10 10.57
C LEU A 822 14.30 33.62 10.50
N GLY A 823 14.93 34.12 9.44
CA GLY A 823 15.05 35.56 9.18
C GLY A 823 13.68 36.22 8.97
N LEU A 824 12.77 35.57 8.23
CA LEU A 824 11.40 36.03 8.04
C LEU A 824 10.59 36.00 9.35
N CYS A 825 10.71 34.92 10.13
CA CYS A 825 10.05 34.81 11.43
C CYS A 825 10.57 35.85 12.43
N ALA A 826 11.87 36.16 12.41
CA ALA A 826 12.44 37.23 13.23
C ALA A 826 11.95 38.62 12.78
N LEU A 827 11.75 38.85 11.48
CA LEU A 827 11.22 40.11 10.97
C LEU A 827 9.74 40.30 11.36
N VAL A 828 8.94 39.22 11.32
CA VAL A 828 7.53 39.22 11.75
C VAL A 828 7.37 39.34 13.27
N ALA A 829 8.37 38.95 14.05
CA ALA A 829 8.36 39.15 15.51
C ALA A 829 8.82 40.56 15.95
N VAL A 830 9.48 41.31 15.06
CA VAL A 830 9.96 42.68 15.32
C VAL A 830 9.01 43.75 14.77
N LEU A 831 8.30 43.46 13.67
CA LEU A 831 7.13 44.21 13.21
C LEU A 831 5.93 43.95 14.13
#